data_AF-D1ARM5-F1
#
_entry.id   AF-D1ARM5-F1
#
_cell.length_a   1.000
_cell.length_b   1.000
_cell.length_c   1.000
_cell.angle_alpha   90.00
_cell.angle_beta   90.00
_cell.angle_gamma   90.00
#
_symmetry.space_group_name_H-M   'P 1'
#
loop_
_entity.id
_entity.type
_entity.pdbx_description
1 polymer ?
#
loop_
_entity_poly.entity_id
_entity_poly.type
_entity_poly.pdbx_seq_one_letter_code
_entity_poly.pdbx_strand_id
1 'polypeptide(L)'
;MKTGLYDVKGMTCTACAGAIERGLGKLDGIKEANVNFATEKLKVEYDEAKYDFDKIKNEVKKIGYDLADDEKIKKVSVSISGMTCSACSAAVERSVLKLEGIKKASVNFANGTGYFEYDPAAVNIGKIKEKITEAGYKPLDADMKEEEKEDLYNKEIRSLGIKFIVSLIFAVPLLYVAMGHMMGLHLPDFINPEINPGNFAIAQVILVIPILVAGNGFFVRGFRNLLKRSPNMDSLIAVGTSAAVLYGSFSVYQIFSGQVHYVMDLYFESAGVIITLILLGKFLEAKTKGKTSSAIKKLIGLQPKKAVIIKDGEPHEVLIEEINAGDIILVKPGEKIPVDGIVVKGHTSVDESMLTGESIPVGKKADDKVIGGSINKNGSIEFRATKVGTDTMLSQIIKLVEEAQGSKAPISRMADTISGYFVPIVMVIAVIAGLAWYISGSGLVFALTIFIAVLVIACPCALGLATPTAIMVGTGKGAENGILIKSGEALETTHSIDTIIFDKTGTITQGKPVVTDVIADNEGIFLQYAASAEKGSEHPLAEAVMAYSKERNIELYNAEKFENIPGYGIKCEVNGKTVFLGNKKLMTENNMDISKFEKDFDRLSDEGKTVVFLAADGKTEGIAAIADVVKESSARAVKELHEMGIKVVMLTGDNRKTAEYIAKQVGIDEVIAEVLPDEKSNAVKSYQKKGDFVAMVGDGINDSPALAQANVGIAIGSGTDVAIESADIVLIRSDILDVVNAIKLSKATIRNIKQNLFWAFAYNTLGIPFAAGVFYAFGGPKLDPMIAALAMSLSSVSVLLNALRLKFFKAENYKFRKKTKKYKGSENFMEKELKVKGMSCEHCVKRVKTAVESIDGVSSVSVDLNSGAVKYSAEKDVIKEVIEKIKEAGYEAE
;
A
#
# COMPACT_ATOMS: atom_id res chain seq x y z
N MET A 1 -11.10 38.06 3.80
CA MET A 1 -10.68 37.49 2.51
C MET A 1 -10.74 35.99 2.62
N LYS A 2 -11.45 35.34 1.70
CA LYS A 2 -11.61 33.89 1.62
C LYS A 2 -11.07 33.43 0.27
N THR A 3 -10.37 32.30 0.27
CA THR A 3 -9.92 31.64 -0.96
C THR A 3 -10.89 30.50 -1.26
N GLY A 4 -11.54 30.54 -2.43
CA GLY A 4 -12.38 29.46 -2.92
C GLY A 4 -11.73 28.73 -4.09
N LEU A 5 -11.93 27.41 -4.15
CA LEU A 5 -11.49 26.55 -5.25
C LEU A 5 -12.72 25.92 -5.92
N TYR A 6 -12.97 26.24 -7.19
CA TYR A 6 -14.19 25.88 -7.90
C TYR A 6 -13.88 25.19 -9.23
N ASP A 7 -14.64 24.16 -9.59
CA ASP A 7 -14.55 23.53 -10.91
C ASP A 7 -15.25 24.41 -11.95
N VAL A 8 -14.61 24.62 -13.10
CA VAL A 8 -15.11 25.42 -14.21
C VAL A 8 -15.56 24.53 -15.35
N LYS A 9 -16.84 24.57 -15.71
CA LYS A 9 -17.41 23.80 -16.82
C LYS A 9 -17.51 24.66 -18.09
N GLY A 10 -17.24 24.02 -19.23
CA GLY A 10 -17.39 24.60 -20.57
C GLY A 10 -16.13 25.25 -21.15
N MET A 11 -14.98 25.15 -20.47
CA MET A 11 -13.70 25.58 -21.02
C MET A 11 -13.18 24.58 -22.04
N THR A 12 -12.63 25.08 -23.15
CA THR A 12 -12.03 24.23 -24.21
C THR A 12 -10.63 24.66 -24.62
N CYS A 13 -10.16 25.82 -24.16
CA CYS A 13 -8.82 26.32 -24.45
C CYS A 13 -8.30 27.27 -23.35
N THR A 14 -7.00 27.60 -23.41
CA THR A 14 -6.33 28.56 -22.52
C THR A 14 -6.89 29.98 -22.65
N ALA A 15 -7.46 30.35 -23.80
CA ALA A 15 -8.16 31.63 -23.95
C ALA A 15 -9.45 31.71 -23.12
N CYS A 16 -10.09 30.58 -22.83
CA CYS A 16 -11.24 30.49 -21.91
C CYS A 16 -10.82 30.82 -20.48
N ALA A 17 -9.72 30.23 -20.01
CA ALA A 17 -9.17 30.48 -18.67
C ALA A 17 -8.84 31.97 -18.48
N GLY A 18 -8.11 32.57 -19.42
CA GLY A 18 -7.79 33.99 -19.37
C GLY A 18 -9.00 34.93 -19.47
N ALA A 19 -10.12 34.49 -20.08
CA ALA A 19 -11.36 35.27 -20.10
C ALA A 19 -12.01 35.34 -18.71
N ILE A 20 -11.99 34.23 -17.97
CA ILE A 20 -12.53 34.15 -16.61
C ILE A 20 -11.65 34.95 -15.64
N GLU A 21 -10.33 34.79 -15.69
CA GLU A 21 -9.38 35.55 -14.85
C GLU A 21 -9.52 37.06 -15.03
N ARG A 22 -9.58 37.54 -16.29
CA ARG A 22 -9.78 38.97 -16.59
C ARG A 22 -11.17 39.47 -16.22
N GLY A 23 -12.19 38.61 -16.28
CA GLY A 23 -13.55 38.97 -15.92
C GLY A 23 -13.71 39.15 -14.41
N LEU A 24 -13.22 38.18 -13.63
CA LEU A 24 -13.25 38.22 -12.17
C LEU A 24 -12.27 39.24 -11.59
N GLY A 25 -11.07 39.40 -12.18
CA GLY A 25 -10.07 40.37 -11.72
C GLY A 25 -10.48 41.84 -11.86
N LYS A 26 -11.57 42.15 -12.58
CA LYS A 26 -12.14 43.51 -12.68
C LYS A 26 -13.14 43.85 -11.59
N LEU A 27 -13.54 42.87 -10.77
CA LEU A 27 -14.58 43.03 -9.76
C LEU A 27 -14.00 43.58 -8.45
N ASP A 28 -14.60 44.66 -7.94
CA ASP A 28 -14.22 45.25 -6.65
C ASP A 28 -14.55 44.30 -5.50
N GLY A 29 -13.52 43.70 -4.89
CA GLY A 29 -13.63 42.67 -3.86
C GLY A 29 -13.00 41.33 -4.23
N ILE A 30 -12.48 41.16 -5.45
CA ILE A 30 -11.65 40.01 -5.85
C ILE A 30 -10.20 40.47 -5.92
N LYS A 31 -9.33 39.83 -5.12
CA LYS A 31 -7.90 40.16 -5.04
C LYS A 31 -7.07 39.33 -6.02
N GLU A 32 -7.45 38.08 -6.22
CA GLU A 32 -6.76 37.17 -7.12
C GLU A 32 -7.77 36.20 -7.74
N ALA A 33 -7.66 35.95 -9.05
CA ALA A 33 -8.41 34.92 -9.74
C ALA A 33 -7.45 34.22 -10.71
N ASN A 34 -7.23 32.92 -10.50
CA ASN A 34 -6.32 32.10 -11.27
C ASN A 34 -7.05 30.83 -11.73
N VAL A 35 -7.07 30.56 -13.03
CA VAL A 35 -7.74 29.41 -13.62
C VAL A 35 -6.70 28.45 -14.18
N ASN A 36 -6.61 27.28 -13.56
CA ASN A 36 -5.82 26.19 -14.08
C ASN A 36 -6.64 25.43 -15.13
N PHE A 37 -6.32 25.67 -16.40
CA PHE A 37 -6.99 25.01 -17.54
C PHE A 37 -6.82 23.48 -17.52
N ALA A 38 -5.67 22.96 -17.07
CA ALA A 38 -5.39 21.53 -17.09
C ALA A 38 -6.23 20.75 -16.07
N THR A 39 -6.52 21.36 -14.92
CA THR A 39 -7.34 20.76 -13.86
C THR A 39 -8.79 21.23 -13.89
N GLU A 40 -9.14 22.13 -14.83
CA GLU A 40 -10.45 22.80 -14.90
C GLU A 40 -10.85 23.53 -13.60
N LYS A 41 -9.88 24.03 -12.83
CA LYS A 41 -10.13 24.66 -11.52
C LYS A 41 -9.86 26.16 -11.51
N LEU A 42 -10.78 26.93 -10.95
CA LEU A 42 -10.67 28.35 -10.61
C LEU A 42 -10.32 28.48 -9.12
N LYS A 43 -9.17 29.09 -8.82
CA LYS A 43 -8.83 29.59 -7.50
C LYS A 43 -9.13 31.09 -7.45
N VAL A 44 -9.98 31.53 -6.53
CA VAL A 44 -10.34 32.94 -6.39
C VAL A 44 -10.26 33.40 -4.93
N GLU A 45 -9.53 34.49 -4.67
CA GLU A 45 -9.44 35.14 -3.37
C GLU A 45 -10.36 36.36 -3.35
N TYR A 46 -11.40 36.34 -2.52
CA TYR A 46 -12.45 37.36 -2.52
C TYR A 46 -12.88 37.80 -1.11
N ASP A 47 -13.49 38.97 -1.03
CA ASP A 47 -14.09 39.50 0.19
C ASP A 47 -15.46 38.86 0.45
N GLU A 48 -15.55 38.06 1.51
CA GLU A 48 -16.76 37.31 1.89
C GLU A 48 -17.92 38.23 2.30
N ALA A 49 -17.64 39.51 2.64
CA ALA A 49 -18.69 40.50 2.87
C ALA A 49 -19.38 40.98 1.58
N LYS A 50 -18.70 40.88 0.42
CA LYS A 50 -19.20 41.37 -0.87
C LYS A 50 -19.68 40.23 -1.80
N TYR A 51 -18.94 39.13 -1.86
CA TYR A 51 -19.21 37.99 -2.74
C TYR A 51 -19.39 36.68 -1.96
N ASP A 52 -20.30 35.84 -2.48
CA ASP A 52 -20.48 34.45 -2.09
C ASP A 52 -20.33 33.55 -3.34
N PHE A 53 -20.37 32.22 -3.17
CA PHE A 53 -20.23 31.29 -4.28
C PHE A 53 -21.25 31.54 -5.40
N ASP A 54 -22.53 31.77 -5.06
CA ASP A 54 -23.59 31.96 -6.06
C ASP A 54 -23.40 33.25 -6.87
N LYS A 55 -22.93 34.33 -6.23
CA LYS A 55 -22.56 35.57 -6.92
C LYS A 55 -21.36 35.36 -7.85
N ILE A 56 -20.31 34.71 -7.39
CA ILE A 56 -19.12 34.42 -8.22
C ILE A 56 -19.49 33.52 -9.39
N LYS A 57 -20.30 32.48 -9.14
CA LYS A 57 -20.86 31.60 -10.16
C LYS A 57 -21.67 32.37 -11.20
N ASN A 58 -22.51 33.32 -10.77
CA ASN A 58 -23.27 34.16 -11.69
C ASN A 58 -22.37 35.07 -12.53
N GLU A 59 -21.30 35.63 -11.97
CA GLU A 59 -20.33 36.42 -12.74
C GLU A 59 -19.58 35.58 -13.77
N VAL A 60 -19.16 34.37 -13.42
CA VAL A 60 -18.55 33.43 -14.37
C VAL A 60 -19.55 32.98 -15.44
N LYS A 61 -20.83 32.85 -15.10
CA LYS A 61 -21.91 32.55 -16.03
C LYS A 61 -22.17 33.65 -17.04
N LYS A 62 -22.02 34.93 -16.66
CA LYS A 62 -22.07 36.06 -17.60
C LYS A 62 -20.92 36.04 -18.60
N ILE A 63 -19.78 35.44 -18.24
CA ILE A 63 -18.60 35.27 -19.11
C ILE A 63 -18.77 34.05 -20.04
N GLY A 64 -19.79 33.22 -19.82
CA GLY A 64 -20.15 32.07 -20.66
C GLY A 64 -19.72 30.70 -20.13
N TYR A 65 -19.31 30.61 -18.87
CA TYR A 65 -18.84 29.37 -18.22
C TYR A 65 -19.65 29.06 -16.96
N ASP A 66 -19.64 27.84 -16.46
CA ASP A 66 -20.36 27.49 -15.22
C ASP A 66 -19.40 27.08 -14.10
N LEU A 67 -19.73 27.37 -12.84
CA LEU A 67 -18.94 26.94 -11.68
C LEU A 67 -19.65 25.82 -10.91
N ALA A 68 -18.90 24.78 -10.54
CA ALA A 68 -19.29 23.78 -9.57
C ALA A 68 -18.41 23.90 -8.31
N ASP A 69 -19.05 23.82 -7.15
CA ASP A 69 -18.40 23.94 -5.86
C ASP A 69 -17.84 22.57 -5.44
N ASP A 70 -16.51 22.41 -5.42
CA ASP A 70 -15.86 21.17 -4.96
C ASP A 70 -15.83 21.12 -3.42
N GLU A 71 -15.96 22.27 -2.71
CA GLU A 71 -15.95 22.31 -1.23
C GLU A 71 -17.20 21.70 -0.59
N LYS A 72 -18.28 21.50 -1.36
CA LYS A 72 -19.52 20.92 -0.84
C LYS A 72 -19.53 19.39 -0.82
N ILE A 73 -18.54 18.66 -1.32
CA ILE A 73 -18.61 17.19 -1.32
C ILE A 73 -17.72 16.63 -0.22
N LYS A 74 -18.35 16.10 0.84
CA LYS A 74 -17.65 15.42 1.93
C LYS A 74 -17.51 13.93 1.65
N LYS A 75 -16.36 13.36 2.00
CA LYS A 75 -16.12 11.91 2.01
C LYS A 75 -16.34 11.38 3.42
N VAL A 76 -17.06 10.27 3.55
CA VAL A 76 -17.23 9.56 4.82
C VAL A 76 -17.11 8.06 4.63
N SER A 77 -16.39 7.41 5.54
CA SER A 77 -16.38 5.96 5.67
C SER A 77 -17.29 5.53 6.82
N VAL A 78 -18.18 4.57 6.58
CA VAL A 78 -19.07 3.99 7.58
C VAL A 78 -18.81 2.48 7.62
N SER A 79 -18.44 1.95 8.78
CA SER A 79 -18.34 0.50 8.98
C SER A 79 -19.75 -0.12 9.02
N ILE A 80 -19.94 -1.26 8.38
CA ILE A 80 -21.23 -1.91 8.15
C ILE A 80 -21.12 -3.39 8.52
N SER A 81 -21.95 -3.82 9.48
CA SER A 81 -22.05 -5.21 9.93
C SER A 81 -23.23 -5.94 9.27
N GLY A 82 -23.09 -7.26 9.12
CA GLY A 82 -24.14 -8.15 8.61
C GLY A 82 -24.12 -8.38 7.09
N MET A 83 -23.16 -7.82 6.36
CA MET A 83 -22.94 -8.15 4.95
C MET A 83 -22.28 -9.53 4.83
N THR A 84 -22.73 -10.34 3.86
CA THR A 84 -22.28 -11.74 3.69
C THR A 84 -21.78 -12.07 2.28
N CYS A 85 -21.96 -11.18 1.30
CA CYS A 85 -21.50 -11.35 -0.09
C CYS A 85 -21.45 -10.00 -0.83
N SER A 86 -20.92 -9.99 -2.06
CA SER A 86 -20.91 -8.82 -2.96
C SER A 86 -22.31 -8.34 -3.35
N ALA A 87 -23.29 -9.24 -3.41
CA ALA A 87 -24.68 -8.84 -3.66
C ALA A 87 -25.23 -7.94 -2.54
N CYS A 88 -24.75 -8.15 -1.29
CA CYS A 88 -25.10 -7.32 -0.15
C CYS A 88 -24.50 -5.91 -0.27
N SER A 89 -23.22 -5.79 -0.63
CA SER A 89 -22.59 -4.48 -0.84
C SER A 89 -23.26 -3.70 -1.97
N ALA A 90 -23.54 -4.36 -3.10
CA ALA A 90 -24.27 -3.75 -4.21
C ALA A 90 -25.70 -3.31 -3.82
N ALA A 91 -26.37 -4.05 -2.93
CA ALA A 91 -27.69 -3.66 -2.41
C ALA A 91 -27.60 -2.39 -1.54
N VAL A 92 -26.58 -2.26 -0.70
CA VAL A 92 -26.34 -1.04 0.08
C VAL A 92 -26.02 0.14 -0.84
N GLU A 93 -25.12 -0.03 -1.81
CA GLU A 93 -24.77 1.00 -2.78
C GLU A 93 -26.01 1.53 -3.51
N ARG A 94 -26.84 0.63 -4.06
CA ARG A 94 -28.10 1.01 -4.72
C ARG A 94 -29.10 1.67 -3.79
N SER A 95 -29.09 1.34 -2.50
CA SER A 95 -29.98 1.96 -1.51
C SER A 95 -29.54 3.39 -1.20
N VAL A 96 -28.23 3.59 -0.99
CA VAL A 96 -27.66 4.90 -0.63
C VAL A 96 -27.61 5.84 -1.85
N LEU A 97 -27.32 5.34 -3.06
CA LEU A 97 -27.33 6.14 -4.31
C LEU A 97 -28.70 6.74 -4.65
N LYS A 98 -29.79 6.26 -4.06
CA LYS A 98 -31.13 6.85 -4.23
C LYS A 98 -31.34 8.12 -3.42
N LEU A 99 -30.44 8.45 -2.48
CA LEU A 99 -30.51 9.69 -1.73
C LEU A 99 -30.03 10.84 -2.61
N GLU A 100 -30.84 11.88 -2.73
CA GLU A 100 -30.41 13.15 -3.33
C GLU A 100 -29.24 13.73 -2.52
N GLY A 101 -28.18 14.12 -3.22
CA GLY A 101 -26.93 14.59 -2.61
C GLY A 101 -25.82 13.56 -2.51
N ILE A 102 -26.06 12.28 -2.81
CA ILE A 102 -24.99 11.28 -2.92
C ILE A 102 -24.39 11.31 -4.33
N LYS A 103 -23.10 11.65 -4.45
CA LYS A 103 -22.36 11.64 -5.73
C LYS A 103 -21.77 10.27 -6.03
N LYS A 104 -21.27 9.57 -5.00
CA LYS A 104 -20.63 8.27 -5.13
C LYS A 104 -20.90 7.41 -3.89
N ALA A 105 -21.20 6.13 -4.11
CA ALA A 105 -21.30 5.13 -3.05
C ALA A 105 -20.52 3.89 -3.47
N SER A 106 -19.56 3.48 -2.65
CA SER A 106 -18.75 2.28 -2.86
C SER A 106 -18.72 1.51 -1.56
N VAL A 107 -19.10 0.24 -1.56
CA VAL A 107 -19.11 -0.60 -0.38
C VAL A 107 -18.16 -1.76 -0.60
N ASN A 108 -17.12 -1.84 0.23
CA ASN A 108 -16.20 -2.96 0.22
C ASN A 108 -16.65 -4.01 1.24
N PHE A 109 -17.19 -5.12 0.73
CA PHE A 109 -17.58 -6.25 1.57
C PHE A 109 -16.38 -6.88 2.30
N ALA A 110 -15.18 -6.89 1.71
CA ALA A 110 -14.00 -7.56 2.28
C ALA A 110 -13.47 -6.90 3.56
N ASN A 111 -13.64 -5.58 3.73
CA ASN A 111 -13.34 -4.91 5.00
C ASN A 111 -14.60 -4.50 5.78
N GLY A 112 -15.78 -4.63 5.18
CA GLY A 112 -17.05 -4.30 5.84
C GLY A 112 -17.30 -2.80 5.91
N THR A 113 -16.73 -2.00 5.02
CA THR A 113 -16.82 -0.53 5.07
C THR A 113 -17.48 0.03 3.81
N GLY A 114 -18.40 0.96 4.00
CA GLY A 114 -18.99 1.80 2.96
C GLY A 114 -18.30 3.16 2.89
N TYR A 115 -17.96 3.60 1.69
CA TYR A 115 -17.31 4.87 1.37
C TYR A 115 -18.27 5.70 0.54
N PHE A 116 -18.64 6.86 1.06
CA PHE A 116 -19.69 7.70 0.48
C PHE A 116 -19.17 9.11 0.25
N GLU A 117 -19.41 9.63 -0.95
CA GLU A 117 -19.18 11.04 -1.30
C GLU A 117 -20.54 11.72 -1.36
N TYR A 118 -20.75 12.70 -0.48
CA TYR A 118 -22.06 13.30 -0.26
C TYR A 118 -22.00 14.81 -0.07
N ASP A 119 -23.04 15.49 -0.51
CA ASP A 119 -23.28 16.91 -0.24
C ASP A 119 -23.93 17.05 1.16
N PRO A 120 -23.23 17.63 2.16
CA PRO A 120 -23.75 17.82 3.49
C PRO A 120 -24.91 18.83 3.55
N ALA A 121 -25.10 19.65 2.51
CA ALA A 121 -26.28 20.52 2.40
C ALA A 121 -27.55 19.75 2.02
N ALA A 122 -27.41 18.63 1.30
CA ALA A 122 -28.54 17.80 0.84
C ALA A 122 -28.82 16.60 1.76
N VAL A 123 -27.78 15.94 2.27
CA VAL A 123 -27.91 14.70 3.06
C VAL A 123 -26.91 14.68 4.22
N ASN A 124 -27.33 14.14 5.36
CA ASN A 124 -26.46 13.97 6.52
C ASN A 124 -26.08 12.49 6.72
N ILE A 125 -25.05 12.24 7.53
CA ILE A 125 -24.56 10.89 7.85
C ILE A 125 -25.67 10.02 8.49
N GLY A 126 -26.57 10.63 9.27
CA GLY A 126 -27.71 9.96 9.89
C GLY A 126 -28.63 9.29 8.87
N LYS A 127 -29.01 10.02 7.80
CA LYS A 127 -29.84 9.49 6.69
C LYS A 127 -29.12 8.38 5.92
N ILE A 128 -27.79 8.48 5.76
CA ILE A 128 -26.98 7.41 5.15
C ILE A 128 -27.06 6.15 6.01
N LYS A 129 -26.85 6.26 7.33
CA LYS A 129 -26.99 5.15 8.29
C LYS A 129 -28.40 4.54 8.29
N GLU A 130 -29.43 5.38 8.18
CA GLU A 130 -30.82 4.94 8.07
C GLU A 130 -31.05 4.12 6.78
N LYS A 131 -30.57 4.58 5.62
CA LYS A 131 -30.65 3.80 4.36
C LYS A 131 -29.87 2.49 4.38
N ILE A 132 -28.76 2.42 5.10
CA ILE A 132 -28.03 1.16 5.34
C ILE A 132 -28.90 0.21 6.18
N THR A 133 -29.60 0.74 7.19
CA THR A 133 -30.52 -0.02 8.04
C THR A 133 -31.76 -0.49 7.27
N GLU A 134 -32.34 0.37 6.43
CA GLU A 134 -33.41 0.01 5.49
C GLU A 134 -32.97 -1.06 4.50
N ALA A 135 -31.71 -1.04 4.03
CA ALA A 135 -31.16 -2.11 3.20
C ALA A 135 -31.05 -3.45 3.97
N GLY A 136 -31.10 -3.42 5.30
CA GLY A 136 -31.10 -4.60 6.17
C GLY A 136 -29.78 -4.87 6.87
N TYR A 137 -28.87 -3.90 6.90
CA TYR A 137 -27.53 -4.01 7.48
C TYR A 137 -27.34 -3.03 8.64
N LYS A 138 -26.40 -3.31 9.54
CA LYS A 138 -26.20 -2.47 10.73
C LYS A 138 -24.98 -1.57 10.54
N PRO A 139 -25.13 -0.23 10.45
CA PRO A 139 -23.98 0.66 10.52
C PRO A 139 -23.38 0.62 11.93
N LEU A 140 -22.06 0.62 12.01
CA LEU A 140 -21.29 0.78 13.26
C LEU A 140 -20.93 2.26 13.43
N ASP A 141 -20.75 2.69 14.68
CA ASP A 141 -20.43 4.08 14.98
C ASP A 141 -18.97 4.40 14.68
N ALA A 142 -18.73 5.63 14.23
CA ALA A 142 -17.41 6.09 13.80
C ALA A 142 -16.43 6.20 14.98
N ASP A 143 -16.95 6.50 16.18
CA ASP A 143 -16.17 6.67 17.40
C ASP A 143 -15.79 5.34 18.07
N MET A 144 -16.24 4.21 17.52
CA MET A 144 -15.87 2.90 18.05
C MET A 144 -14.36 2.68 17.88
N LYS A 145 -13.69 2.39 18.99
CA LYS A 145 -12.26 2.09 19.00
C LYS A 145 -11.99 0.87 18.11
N GLU A 146 -10.85 0.85 17.45
CA GLU A 146 -10.48 -0.24 16.54
C GLU A 146 -10.45 -1.60 17.25
N GLU A 147 -10.11 -1.61 18.54
CA GLU A 147 -10.15 -2.79 19.43
C GLU A 147 -11.58 -3.33 19.62
N GLU A 148 -12.58 -2.44 19.74
CA GLU A 148 -13.98 -2.84 19.85
C GLU A 148 -14.51 -3.42 18.53
N LYS A 149 -14.08 -2.86 17.40
CA LYS A 149 -14.39 -3.42 16.06
C LYS A 149 -13.77 -4.81 15.90
N GLU A 150 -12.54 -4.99 16.35
CA GLU A 150 -11.86 -6.28 16.31
C GLU A 150 -12.53 -7.32 17.22
N ASP A 151 -12.91 -6.94 18.44
CA ASP A 151 -13.65 -7.79 19.35
C ASP A 151 -15.01 -8.22 18.79
N LEU A 152 -15.73 -7.30 18.13
CA LEU A 152 -16.98 -7.61 17.43
C LEU A 152 -16.74 -8.64 16.31
N TYR A 153 -15.70 -8.44 15.50
CA TYR A 153 -15.34 -9.35 14.42
C TYR A 153 -14.95 -10.75 14.95
N ASN A 154 -14.17 -10.82 16.02
CA ASN A 154 -13.77 -12.07 16.66
C ASN A 154 -14.97 -12.79 17.31
N LYS A 155 -15.90 -12.04 17.91
CA LYS A 155 -17.18 -12.57 18.42
C LYS A 155 -18.02 -13.17 17.29
N GLU A 156 -18.05 -12.54 16.11
CA GLU A 156 -18.75 -13.07 14.94
C GLU A 156 -18.15 -14.39 14.46
N ILE A 157 -16.82 -14.49 14.34
CA ILE A 157 -16.12 -15.74 14.00
C ILE A 157 -16.43 -16.83 15.02
N ARG A 158 -16.38 -16.51 16.32
CA ARG A 158 -16.68 -17.46 17.39
C ARG A 158 -18.13 -17.92 17.34
N SER A 159 -19.07 -17.00 17.08
CA SER A 159 -20.49 -17.33 16.92
C SER A 159 -20.72 -18.28 15.74
N LEU A 160 -20.10 -18.02 14.58
CA LEU A 160 -20.15 -18.91 13.42
C LEU A 160 -19.54 -20.28 13.73
N GLY A 161 -18.41 -20.33 14.45
CA GLY A 161 -17.78 -21.57 14.89
C GLY A 161 -18.68 -22.39 15.82
N ILE A 162 -19.33 -21.76 16.79
CA ILE A 162 -20.29 -22.42 17.69
C ILE A 162 -21.48 -22.95 16.89
N LYS A 163 -22.09 -22.14 16.01
CA LYS A 163 -23.21 -22.56 15.16
C LYS A 163 -22.85 -23.74 14.29
N PHE A 164 -21.66 -23.71 13.68
CA PHE A 164 -21.12 -24.83 12.90
C PHE A 164 -20.97 -26.09 13.76
N ILE A 165 -20.31 -26.00 14.92
CA ILE A 165 -20.11 -27.15 15.81
C ILE A 165 -21.45 -27.75 16.25
N VAL A 166 -22.40 -26.92 16.67
CA VAL A 166 -23.75 -27.36 17.01
C VAL A 166 -24.39 -28.05 15.81
N SER A 167 -24.39 -27.43 14.63
CA SER A 167 -24.98 -28.03 13.43
C SER A 167 -24.32 -29.37 13.06
N LEU A 168 -22.99 -29.49 13.20
CA LEU A 168 -22.24 -30.71 12.90
C LEU A 168 -22.58 -31.84 13.86
N ILE A 169 -22.67 -31.55 15.17
CA ILE A 169 -23.01 -32.53 16.21
C ILE A 169 -24.37 -33.18 15.93
N PHE A 170 -25.32 -32.44 15.36
CA PHE A 170 -26.64 -32.97 15.03
C PHE A 170 -26.76 -33.48 13.59
N ALA A 171 -26.00 -32.91 12.64
CA ALA A 171 -26.02 -33.33 11.25
C ALA A 171 -25.39 -34.71 11.02
N VAL A 172 -24.33 -35.05 11.77
CA VAL A 172 -23.69 -36.37 11.65
C VAL A 172 -24.64 -37.51 12.08
N PRO A 173 -25.29 -37.46 13.26
CA PRO A 173 -26.33 -38.40 13.63
C PRO A 173 -27.51 -38.39 12.67
N LEU A 174 -27.96 -37.21 12.20
CA LEU A 174 -29.06 -37.10 11.24
C LEU A 174 -28.74 -37.85 9.94
N LEU A 175 -27.54 -37.65 9.39
CA LEU A 175 -27.07 -38.35 8.20
C LEU A 175 -26.95 -39.87 8.46
N TYR A 176 -26.45 -40.27 9.63
CA TYR A 176 -26.36 -41.68 10.01
C TYR A 176 -27.74 -42.34 10.09
N VAL A 177 -28.73 -41.69 10.71
CA VAL A 177 -30.09 -42.21 10.80
C VAL A 177 -30.73 -42.27 9.41
N ALA A 178 -30.68 -41.17 8.65
CA ALA A 178 -31.35 -41.07 7.36
C ALA A 178 -30.76 -41.98 6.28
N MET A 179 -29.44 -42.16 6.24
CA MET A 179 -28.75 -42.87 5.14
C MET A 179 -27.91 -44.08 5.58
N GLY A 180 -27.60 -44.24 6.87
CA GLY A 180 -26.67 -45.27 7.33
C GLY A 180 -27.16 -46.69 7.06
N HIS A 181 -28.46 -46.95 7.20
CA HIS A 181 -29.05 -48.25 6.91
C HIS A 181 -28.97 -48.63 5.43
N MET A 182 -29.01 -47.65 4.52
CA MET A 182 -28.80 -47.87 3.08
C MET A 182 -27.35 -48.27 2.75
N MET A 183 -26.41 -48.00 3.66
CA MET A 183 -24.99 -48.37 3.56
C MET A 183 -24.64 -49.63 4.36
N GLY A 184 -25.63 -50.36 4.89
CA GLY A 184 -25.42 -51.58 5.68
C GLY A 184 -25.05 -51.36 7.15
N LEU A 185 -25.20 -50.13 7.67
CA LEU A 185 -24.99 -49.83 9.09
C LEU A 185 -26.23 -50.18 9.90
N HIS A 186 -26.03 -50.76 11.09
CA HIS A 186 -27.14 -51.22 11.93
C HIS A 186 -27.80 -50.05 12.65
N LEU A 187 -29.12 -49.94 12.51
CA LEU A 187 -29.97 -49.05 13.31
C LEU A 187 -30.64 -49.85 14.43
N PRO A 188 -30.78 -49.29 15.64
CA PRO A 188 -31.57 -49.91 16.70
C PRO A 188 -33.02 -50.13 16.26
N ASP A 189 -33.63 -51.24 16.65
CA ASP A 189 -34.99 -51.65 16.24
C ASP A 189 -36.07 -50.58 16.53
N PHE A 190 -35.87 -49.75 17.55
CA PHE A 190 -36.78 -48.66 17.89
C PHE A 190 -36.82 -47.52 16.86
N ILE A 191 -35.75 -47.33 16.08
CA ILE A 191 -35.61 -46.28 15.04
C ILE A 191 -35.47 -46.93 13.65
N ASN A 192 -35.64 -48.24 13.53
CA ASN A 192 -35.53 -48.91 12.24
C ASN A 192 -36.72 -48.52 11.35
N PRO A 193 -36.49 -48.01 10.12
CA PRO A 193 -37.57 -47.57 9.22
C PRO A 193 -38.56 -48.68 8.85
N GLU A 194 -38.15 -49.95 8.86
CA GLU A 194 -39.01 -51.10 8.54
C GLU A 194 -39.89 -51.54 9.72
N ILE A 195 -39.42 -51.32 10.96
CA ILE A 195 -40.09 -51.79 12.18
C ILE A 195 -40.91 -50.67 12.82
N ASN A 196 -40.34 -49.46 12.94
CA ASN A 196 -40.93 -48.31 13.61
C ASN A 196 -40.81 -47.03 12.76
N PRO A 197 -41.56 -46.93 11.66
CA PRO A 197 -41.46 -45.82 10.71
C PRO A 197 -41.77 -44.44 11.31
N GLY A 198 -42.69 -44.37 12.28
CA GLY A 198 -43.01 -43.13 13.00
C GLY A 198 -41.86 -42.62 13.88
N ASN A 199 -41.17 -43.53 14.58
CA ASN A 199 -40.03 -43.16 15.42
C ASN A 199 -38.81 -42.73 14.59
N PHE A 200 -38.59 -43.39 13.45
CA PHE A 200 -37.59 -42.98 12.47
C PHE A 200 -37.82 -41.53 11.99
N ALA A 201 -39.06 -41.21 11.62
CA ALA A 201 -39.45 -39.86 11.22
C ALA A 201 -39.26 -38.82 12.34
N ILE A 202 -39.72 -39.12 13.56
CA ILE A 202 -39.55 -38.22 14.72
C ILE A 202 -38.08 -38.00 15.06
N ALA A 203 -37.25 -39.05 15.01
CA ALA A 203 -35.82 -38.94 15.30
C ALA A 203 -35.14 -37.94 14.35
N GLN A 204 -35.45 -37.99 13.05
CA GLN A 204 -34.92 -37.02 12.09
C GLN A 204 -35.41 -35.59 12.36
N VAL A 205 -36.68 -35.40 12.73
CA VAL A 205 -37.23 -34.09 13.11
C VAL A 205 -36.50 -33.52 14.33
N ILE A 206 -36.29 -34.33 15.37
CA ILE A 206 -35.57 -33.90 16.58
C ILE A 206 -34.13 -33.49 16.25
N LEU A 207 -33.46 -34.24 15.38
CA LEU A 207 -32.07 -33.96 15.00
C LEU A 207 -31.94 -32.74 14.07
N VAL A 208 -32.92 -32.48 13.19
CA VAL A 208 -32.84 -31.34 12.26
C VAL A 208 -33.16 -30.00 12.93
N ILE A 209 -34.00 -29.97 13.98
CA ILE A 209 -34.42 -28.73 14.65
C ILE A 209 -33.22 -27.89 15.17
N PRO A 210 -32.26 -28.44 15.94
CA PRO A 210 -31.08 -27.67 16.37
C PRO A 210 -30.26 -27.09 15.22
N ILE A 211 -30.20 -27.80 14.09
CA ILE A 211 -29.50 -27.35 12.88
C ILE A 211 -30.22 -26.15 12.27
N LEU A 212 -31.55 -26.20 12.16
CA LEU A 212 -32.36 -25.09 11.66
C LEU A 212 -32.24 -23.85 12.56
N VAL A 213 -32.19 -24.05 13.89
CA VAL A 213 -31.98 -22.96 14.85
C VAL A 213 -30.59 -22.33 14.69
N ALA A 214 -29.54 -23.14 14.54
CA ALA A 214 -28.19 -22.65 14.25
C ALA A 214 -28.14 -21.88 12.91
N GLY A 215 -28.91 -22.34 11.92
CA GLY A 215 -29.08 -21.76 10.60
C GLY A 215 -30.09 -20.60 10.49
N ASN A 216 -30.73 -20.17 11.58
CA ASN A 216 -31.83 -19.19 11.56
C ASN A 216 -31.53 -17.91 10.74
N GLY A 217 -30.27 -17.46 10.78
CA GLY A 217 -29.82 -16.30 10.01
C GLY A 217 -30.08 -16.41 8.50
N PHE A 218 -30.00 -17.61 7.92
CA PHE A 218 -30.29 -17.82 6.49
C PHE A 218 -31.76 -17.58 6.17
N PHE A 219 -32.67 -18.03 7.02
CA PHE A 219 -34.11 -17.83 6.81
C PHE A 219 -34.51 -16.36 6.97
N VAL A 220 -34.07 -15.71 8.06
CA VAL A 220 -34.41 -14.29 8.33
C VAL A 220 -33.90 -13.37 7.23
N ARG A 221 -32.64 -13.53 6.80
CA ARG A 221 -32.07 -12.69 5.73
C ARG A 221 -32.58 -13.11 4.36
N GLY A 222 -32.67 -14.41 4.10
CA GLY A 222 -33.06 -14.96 2.81
C GLY A 222 -34.46 -14.56 2.39
N PHE A 223 -35.46 -14.73 3.26
CA PHE A 223 -36.84 -14.33 2.96
C PHE A 223 -37.00 -12.81 2.88
N ARG A 224 -36.33 -12.05 3.76
CA ARG A 224 -36.32 -10.58 3.71
C ARG A 224 -35.79 -10.08 2.35
N ASN A 225 -34.69 -10.64 1.86
CA ASN A 225 -34.06 -10.24 0.61
C ASN A 225 -34.89 -10.63 -0.62
N LEU A 226 -35.57 -11.78 -0.55
CA LEU A 226 -36.51 -12.20 -1.59
C LEU A 226 -37.69 -11.22 -1.72
N LEU A 227 -38.29 -10.83 -0.58
CA LEU A 227 -39.38 -9.84 -0.54
C LEU A 227 -38.96 -8.47 -1.09
N LYS A 228 -37.70 -8.08 -0.86
CA LYS A 228 -37.12 -6.83 -1.38
C LYS A 228 -36.66 -6.90 -2.84
N ARG A 229 -36.93 -8.02 -3.55
CA ARG A 229 -36.51 -8.26 -4.94
C ARG A 229 -34.99 -8.18 -5.15
N SER A 230 -34.22 -8.54 -4.12
CA SER A 230 -32.77 -8.60 -4.16
C SER A 230 -32.26 -9.97 -3.69
N PRO A 231 -32.64 -11.07 -4.37
CA PRO A 231 -32.29 -12.42 -3.94
C PRO A 231 -30.78 -12.62 -3.91
N ASN A 232 -30.30 -13.35 -2.90
CA ASN A 232 -28.88 -13.67 -2.73
C ASN A 232 -28.71 -15.13 -2.26
N MET A 233 -27.48 -15.51 -1.89
CA MET A 233 -27.17 -16.87 -1.39
C MET A 233 -28.11 -17.31 -0.24
N ASP A 234 -28.34 -16.44 0.74
CA ASP A 234 -29.22 -16.73 1.87
C ASP A 234 -30.66 -17.00 1.41
N SER A 235 -31.13 -16.29 0.38
CA SER A 235 -32.45 -16.53 -0.23
C SER A 235 -32.54 -17.92 -0.86
N LEU A 236 -31.50 -18.35 -1.58
CA LEU A 236 -31.47 -19.68 -2.22
C LEU A 236 -31.50 -20.80 -1.19
N ILE A 237 -30.70 -20.67 -0.13
CA ILE A 237 -30.65 -21.63 0.98
C ILE A 237 -31.98 -21.68 1.71
N ALA A 238 -32.55 -20.51 2.05
CA ALA A 238 -33.84 -20.41 2.72
C ALA A 238 -34.93 -21.14 1.92
N VAL A 239 -35.06 -20.86 0.62
CA VAL A 239 -36.06 -21.53 -0.23
C VAL A 239 -35.81 -23.04 -0.32
N GLY A 240 -34.58 -23.48 -0.63
CA GLY A 240 -34.26 -24.90 -0.81
C GLY A 240 -34.46 -25.73 0.46
N THR A 241 -33.94 -25.24 1.58
CA THR A 241 -34.07 -25.95 2.87
C THR A 241 -35.46 -25.87 3.47
N SER A 242 -36.18 -24.76 3.30
CA SER A 242 -37.60 -24.71 3.68
C SER A 242 -38.45 -25.66 2.84
N ALA A 243 -38.19 -25.79 1.53
CA ALA A 243 -38.90 -26.75 0.70
C ALA A 243 -38.68 -28.19 1.18
N ALA A 244 -37.43 -28.55 1.50
CA ALA A 244 -37.10 -29.87 2.06
C ALA A 244 -37.77 -30.12 3.42
N VAL A 245 -37.75 -29.14 4.34
CA VAL A 245 -38.40 -29.26 5.65
C VAL A 245 -39.92 -29.34 5.54
N LEU A 246 -40.55 -28.55 4.67
CA LEU A 246 -42.00 -28.58 4.46
C LEU A 246 -42.44 -29.91 3.84
N TYR A 247 -41.71 -30.40 2.83
CA TYR A 247 -41.97 -31.70 2.23
C TYR A 247 -41.75 -32.83 3.22
N GLY A 248 -40.64 -32.82 3.97
CA GLY A 248 -40.38 -33.79 5.03
C GLY A 248 -41.49 -33.80 6.08
N SER A 249 -41.98 -32.62 6.49
CA SER A 249 -43.10 -32.50 7.44
C SER A 249 -44.40 -33.08 6.89
N PHE A 250 -44.67 -32.90 5.60
CA PHE A 250 -45.79 -33.55 4.91
C PHE A 250 -45.63 -35.08 4.88
N SER A 251 -44.44 -35.58 4.56
CA SER A 251 -44.11 -37.00 4.60
C SER A 251 -44.31 -37.58 6.01
N VAL A 252 -43.90 -36.87 7.08
CA VAL A 252 -44.18 -37.28 8.47
C VAL A 252 -45.67 -37.44 8.71
N TYR A 253 -46.50 -36.45 8.32
CA TYR A 253 -47.95 -36.53 8.47
C TYR A 253 -48.55 -37.74 7.74
N GLN A 254 -48.08 -38.04 6.54
CA GLN A 254 -48.53 -39.19 5.75
C GLN A 254 -48.15 -40.53 6.37
N ILE A 255 -46.95 -40.63 6.97
CA ILE A 255 -46.50 -41.83 7.69
C ILE A 255 -47.43 -42.10 8.88
N PHE A 256 -47.78 -41.08 9.67
CA PHE A 256 -48.74 -41.21 10.77
C PHE A 256 -50.17 -41.48 10.30
N SER A 257 -50.50 -41.11 9.07
CA SER A 257 -51.78 -41.43 8.42
C SER A 257 -51.81 -42.84 7.79
N GLY A 258 -50.77 -43.65 8.01
CA GLY A 258 -50.69 -45.05 7.59
C GLY A 258 -49.99 -45.30 6.25
N GLN A 259 -49.45 -44.27 5.59
CA GLN A 259 -48.77 -44.39 4.31
C GLN A 259 -47.25 -44.57 4.49
N VAL A 260 -46.83 -45.80 4.78
CA VAL A 260 -45.45 -46.16 5.15
C VAL A 260 -44.41 -45.96 4.04
N HIS A 261 -44.82 -45.84 2.77
CA HIS A 261 -43.88 -45.61 1.66
C HIS A 261 -43.13 -44.28 1.73
N TYR A 262 -43.68 -43.27 2.43
CA TYR A 262 -43.05 -41.95 2.62
C TYR A 262 -41.87 -41.94 3.60
N VAL A 263 -41.59 -43.05 4.29
CA VAL A 263 -40.51 -43.16 5.29
C VAL A 263 -39.14 -42.88 4.69
N MET A 264 -38.95 -43.22 3.41
CA MET A 264 -37.69 -43.00 2.69
C MET A 264 -37.61 -41.61 2.03
N ASP A 265 -38.67 -40.80 2.12
CA ASP A 265 -38.83 -39.52 1.43
C ASP A 265 -38.95 -38.33 2.42
N LEU A 266 -38.13 -38.33 3.48
CA LEU A 266 -38.16 -37.31 4.53
C LEU A 266 -37.29 -36.08 4.23
N TYR A 267 -36.15 -36.22 3.54
CA TYR A 267 -35.26 -35.14 3.10
C TYR A 267 -34.75 -34.16 4.18
N PHE A 268 -34.92 -34.50 5.47
CA PHE A 268 -34.44 -33.66 6.58
C PHE A 268 -32.91 -33.64 6.63
N GLU A 269 -32.26 -34.74 6.26
CA GLU A 269 -30.80 -34.85 6.14
C GLU A 269 -30.25 -33.88 5.09
N SER A 270 -30.92 -33.77 3.94
CA SER A 270 -30.56 -32.82 2.89
C SER A 270 -30.57 -31.38 3.40
N ALA A 271 -31.65 -30.96 4.09
CA ALA A 271 -31.74 -29.63 4.69
C ALA A 271 -30.64 -29.39 5.75
N GLY A 272 -30.45 -30.35 6.67
CA GLY A 272 -29.51 -30.24 7.77
C GLY A 272 -28.04 -30.22 7.34
N VAL A 273 -27.67 -31.07 6.37
CA VAL A 273 -26.29 -31.16 5.86
C VAL A 273 -25.95 -29.93 5.03
N ILE A 274 -26.85 -29.45 4.17
CA ILE A 274 -26.64 -28.21 3.40
C ILE A 274 -26.35 -27.03 4.34
N ILE A 275 -27.18 -26.84 5.38
CA ILE A 275 -26.97 -25.76 6.36
C ILE A 275 -25.61 -25.90 7.05
N THR A 276 -25.27 -27.11 7.50
CA THR A 276 -23.99 -27.40 8.18
C THR A 276 -22.79 -27.10 7.29
N LEU A 277 -22.82 -27.54 6.03
CA LEU A 277 -21.72 -27.33 5.07
C LEU A 277 -21.55 -25.87 4.67
N ILE A 278 -22.64 -25.11 4.61
CA ILE A 278 -22.57 -23.67 4.34
C ILE A 278 -22.10 -22.90 5.57
N LEU A 279 -22.50 -23.30 6.78
CA LEU A 279 -21.94 -22.76 8.02
C LEU A 279 -20.43 -23.02 8.11
N LEU A 280 -19.97 -24.21 7.72
CA LEU A 280 -18.55 -24.53 7.58
C LEU A 280 -17.87 -23.57 6.59
N GLY A 281 -18.44 -23.42 5.40
CA GLY A 281 -17.94 -22.49 4.38
C GLY A 281 -17.82 -21.06 4.92
N LYS A 282 -18.87 -20.53 5.54
CA LYS A 282 -18.90 -19.19 6.14
C LYS A 282 -17.89 -19.02 7.29
N PHE A 283 -17.72 -20.05 8.12
CA PHE A 283 -16.72 -20.05 9.18
C PHE A 283 -15.29 -20.01 8.61
N LEU A 284 -14.99 -20.85 7.62
CA LEU A 284 -13.68 -20.87 6.95
C LEU A 284 -13.41 -19.57 6.20
N GLU A 285 -14.42 -19.02 5.53
CA GLU A 285 -14.39 -17.72 4.86
C GLU A 285 -14.04 -16.60 5.85
N ALA A 286 -14.79 -16.48 6.96
CA ALA A 286 -14.56 -15.45 7.98
C ALA A 286 -13.18 -15.56 8.65
N LYS A 287 -12.75 -16.79 8.97
CA LYS A 287 -11.42 -17.07 9.54
C LYS A 287 -10.29 -16.68 8.58
N THR A 288 -10.47 -16.93 7.28
CA THR A 288 -9.46 -16.63 6.26
C THR A 288 -9.42 -15.14 5.93
N LYS A 289 -10.59 -14.51 5.84
CA LYS A 289 -10.76 -13.05 5.70
C LYS A 289 -10.11 -12.26 6.84
N GLY A 290 -10.22 -12.75 8.07
CA GLY A 290 -9.54 -12.13 9.22
C GLY A 290 -8.02 -12.07 9.07
N LYS A 291 -7.41 -13.04 8.37
CA LYS A 291 -5.98 -13.01 8.07
C LYS A 291 -5.63 -11.98 7.00
N THR A 292 -6.53 -11.66 6.09
CA THR A 292 -6.23 -10.75 4.97
C THR A 292 -6.10 -9.29 5.41
N SER A 293 -6.78 -8.89 6.50
CA SER A 293 -6.65 -7.54 7.10
C SER A 293 -5.44 -7.37 8.03
N SER A 294 -4.55 -8.38 8.15
CA SER A 294 -3.44 -8.35 9.11
C SER A 294 -2.38 -7.30 8.82
N ALA A 295 -2.22 -6.89 7.55
CA ALA A 295 -1.18 -5.92 7.17
C ALA A 295 -1.47 -4.53 7.74
N ILE A 296 -2.70 -4.03 7.61
CA ILE A 296 -3.14 -2.79 8.26
C ILE A 296 -3.01 -2.91 9.78
N LYS A 297 -3.46 -4.04 10.37
CA LYS A 297 -3.37 -4.24 11.83
C LYS A 297 -1.94 -4.12 12.35
N LYS A 298 -0.96 -4.63 11.59
CA LYS A 298 0.45 -4.46 11.95
C LYS A 298 0.87 -2.99 11.93
N LEU A 299 0.46 -2.23 10.90
CA LEU A 299 0.75 -0.79 10.79
C LEU A 299 0.11 0.00 11.95
N ILE A 300 -1.17 -0.22 12.25
CA ILE A 300 -1.85 0.40 13.41
C ILE A 300 -1.14 0.01 14.71
N GLY A 301 -0.76 -1.26 14.85
CA GLY A 301 -0.02 -1.75 16.00
C GLY A 301 1.39 -1.17 16.17
N LEU A 302 1.92 -0.41 15.20
CA LEU A 302 3.17 0.33 15.36
C LEU A 302 2.99 1.58 16.23
N GLN A 303 1.78 2.12 16.32
CA GLN A 303 1.53 3.30 17.13
C GLN A 303 1.38 2.92 18.61
N PRO A 304 2.18 3.48 19.53
CA PRO A 304 1.98 3.29 20.96
C PRO A 304 0.75 4.09 21.45
N LYS A 305 0.06 3.57 22.47
CA LYS A 305 -1.12 4.23 23.05
C LYS A 305 -0.78 5.39 23.99
N LYS A 306 0.41 5.32 24.58
CA LYS A 306 0.91 6.28 25.56
C LYS A 306 2.29 6.75 25.15
N ALA A 307 2.63 7.97 25.54
CA ALA A 307 3.95 8.55 25.37
C ALA A 307 4.38 9.26 26.65
N VAL A 308 5.68 9.46 26.82
CA VAL A 308 6.24 10.23 27.93
C VAL A 308 6.65 11.60 27.41
N ILE A 309 5.96 12.64 27.86
CA ILE A 309 6.32 14.03 27.57
C ILE A 309 7.15 14.60 28.73
N ILE A 310 8.05 15.53 28.44
CA ILE A 310 8.79 16.30 29.46
C ILE A 310 8.07 17.63 29.64
N LYS A 311 7.46 17.83 30.83
CA LYS A 311 6.87 19.11 31.26
C LYS A 311 7.58 19.56 32.53
N ASP A 312 7.97 20.83 32.58
CA ASP A 312 8.69 21.43 33.73
C ASP A 312 9.97 20.67 34.16
N GLY A 313 10.60 19.95 33.23
CA GLY A 313 11.79 19.13 33.49
C GLY A 313 11.51 17.72 34.01
N GLU A 314 10.25 17.35 34.25
CA GLU A 314 9.84 16.04 34.72
C GLU A 314 9.10 15.22 33.64
N PRO A 315 9.28 13.88 33.60
CA PRO A 315 8.58 13.00 32.66
C PRO A 315 7.15 12.70 33.12
N HIS A 316 6.17 12.98 32.26
CA HIS A 316 4.75 12.66 32.46
C HIS A 316 4.25 11.71 31.37
N GLU A 317 3.59 10.63 31.78
CA GLU A 317 2.92 9.71 30.85
C GLU A 317 1.55 10.26 30.45
N VAL A 318 1.33 10.43 29.15
CA VAL A 318 0.09 10.95 28.55
C VAL A 318 -0.44 10.02 27.47
N LEU A 319 -1.72 10.15 27.14
CA LEU A 319 -2.28 9.47 25.96
C LEU A 319 -1.76 10.12 24.68
N ILE A 320 -1.65 9.34 23.60
CA ILE A 320 -1.15 9.87 22.33
C ILE A 320 -2.05 10.97 21.75
N GLU A 321 -3.35 10.95 22.05
CA GLU A 321 -4.30 11.98 21.61
C GLU A 321 -4.09 13.33 22.33
N GLU A 322 -3.37 13.35 23.46
CA GLU A 322 -3.11 14.54 24.26
C GLU A 322 -1.81 15.26 23.86
N ILE A 323 -1.03 14.66 22.96
CA ILE A 323 0.25 15.21 22.50
C ILE A 323 -0.01 16.33 21.49
N ASN A 324 0.62 17.49 21.72
CA ASN A 324 0.56 18.63 20.84
C ASN A 324 1.88 18.81 20.07
N ALA A 325 1.79 19.46 18.91
CA ALA A 325 2.98 19.90 18.20
C ALA A 325 3.81 20.85 19.10
N GLY A 326 5.12 20.63 19.17
CA GLY A 326 6.02 21.37 20.05
C GLY A 326 6.34 20.65 21.38
N ASP A 327 5.57 19.66 21.80
CA ASP A 327 5.86 18.88 23.01
C ASP A 327 7.22 18.16 22.88
N ILE A 328 7.98 18.12 23.97
CA ILE A 328 9.23 17.34 24.05
C ILE A 328 8.90 15.95 24.59
N ILE A 329 9.24 14.93 23.81
CA ILE A 329 8.91 13.54 24.10
C ILE A 329 10.21 12.78 24.39
N LEU A 330 10.21 12.04 25.50
CA LEU A 330 11.29 11.14 25.88
C LEU A 330 10.98 9.73 25.36
N VAL A 331 11.91 9.16 24.58
CA VAL A 331 11.82 7.78 24.10
C VAL A 331 13.02 6.99 24.60
N LYS A 332 12.76 5.89 25.32
CA LYS A 332 13.81 5.01 25.86
C LYS A 332 14.23 3.94 24.83
N PRO A 333 15.41 3.31 25.03
CA PRO A 333 15.82 2.16 24.24
C PRO A 333 14.73 1.07 24.21
N GLY A 334 14.41 0.57 23.02
CA GLY A 334 13.38 -0.45 22.77
C GLY A 334 11.96 0.08 22.62
N GLU A 335 11.70 1.35 22.93
CA GLU A 335 10.37 1.96 22.79
C GLU A 335 10.06 2.37 21.34
N LYS A 336 8.78 2.45 21.01
CA LYS A 336 8.31 2.95 19.72
C LYS A 336 8.21 4.47 19.78
N ILE A 337 8.61 5.12 18.69
CA ILE A 337 8.46 6.57 18.56
C ILE A 337 6.97 6.88 18.34
N PRO A 338 6.32 7.69 19.19
CA PRO A 338 4.86 7.86 19.16
C PRO A 338 4.37 8.73 18.00
N VAL A 339 5.08 9.81 17.68
CA VAL A 339 4.71 10.82 16.69
C VAL A 339 5.94 11.28 15.92
N ASP A 340 5.74 12.02 14.82
CA ASP A 340 6.85 12.51 14.01
C ASP A 340 7.50 13.73 14.66
N GLY A 341 8.82 13.85 14.57
CA GLY A 341 9.53 14.96 15.21
C GLY A 341 11.00 15.09 14.86
N ILE A 342 11.67 16.00 15.58
CA ILE A 342 13.09 16.31 15.40
C ILE A 342 13.80 16.07 16.73
N VAL A 343 14.90 15.30 16.71
CA VAL A 343 15.70 15.01 17.90
C VAL A 343 16.31 16.31 18.42
N VAL A 344 16.07 16.63 19.69
CA VAL A 344 16.64 17.80 20.36
C VAL A 344 17.88 17.37 21.16
N LYS A 345 17.86 16.16 21.72
CA LYS A 345 18.93 15.67 22.60
C LYS A 345 19.05 14.14 22.53
N GLY A 346 20.29 13.67 22.62
CA GLY A 346 20.63 12.24 22.59
C GLY A 346 21.13 11.76 21.23
N HIS A 347 21.58 10.51 21.21
CA HIS A 347 21.98 9.80 20.00
C HIS A 347 21.44 8.38 20.09
N THR A 348 20.98 7.84 18.97
CA THR A 348 20.47 6.47 18.93
C THR A 348 20.55 5.90 17.52
N SER A 349 20.16 4.64 17.37
CA SER A 349 19.81 4.05 16.08
C SER A 349 18.32 3.74 16.10
N VAL A 350 17.64 4.09 15.01
CA VAL A 350 16.20 3.91 14.83
C VAL A 350 15.97 2.88 13.73
N ASP A 351 15.17 1.88 14.05
CA ASP A 351 14.72 0.87 13.11
C ASP A 351 13.43 1.33 12.45
N GLU A 352 13.59 1.81 11.20
CA GLU A 352 12.51 2.30 10.35
C GLU A 352 12.01 1.19 9.39
N SER A 353 12.45 -0.07 9.56
CA SER A 353 12.24 -1.17 8.60
C SER A 353 10.78 -1.45 8.27
N MET A 354 9.86 -1.21 9.19
CA MET A 354 8.42 -1.43 8.97
C MET A 354 7.76 -0.35 8.11
N LEU A 355 8.39 0.83 8.00
CA LEU A 355 7.88 1.96 7.23
C LEU A 355 8.66 2.11 5.92
N THR A 356 9.99 1.96 5.98
CA THR A 356 10.87 2.14 4.83
C THR A 356 11.20 0.81 4.15
N GLY A 357 10.98 -0.35 4.78
CA GLY A 357 11.42 -1.64 4.27
C GLY A 357 12.93 -1.90 4.40
N GLU A 358 13.71 -0.94 4.92
CA GLU A 358 15.16 -1.08 5.10
C GLU A 358 15.48 -1.80 6.40
N SER A 359 16.17 -2.95 6.31
CA SER A 359 16.44 -3.79 7.49
C SER A 359 17.58 -3.28 8.39
N ILE A 360 18.26 -2.20 8.02
CA ILE A 360 19.41 -1.67 8.77
C ILE A 360 18.94 -0.44 9.56
N PRO A 361 19.12 -0.42 10.89
CA PRO A 361 18.82 0.76 11.70
C PRO A 361 19.62 1.99 11.27
N VAL A 362 18.95 3.13 11.19
CA VAL A 362 19.53 4.42 10.80
C VAL A 362 20.00 5.16 12.04
N GLY A 363 21.23 5.68 12.03
CA GLY A 363 21.74 6.52 13.13
C GLY A 363 21.01 7.87 13.17
N LYS A 364 20.62 8.31 14.37
CA LYS A 364 19.98 9.60 14.63
C LYS A 364 20.72 10.36 15.73
N LYS A 365 20.96 11.64 15.50
CA LYS A 365 21.54 12.62 16.43
C LYS A 365 20.64 13.85 16.52
N ALA A 366 21.03 14.83 17.35
CA ALA A 366 20.36 16.13 17.38
C ALA A 366 20.18 16.72 15.96
N ASP A 367 19.03 17.34 15.75
CA ASP A 367 18.51 17.89 14.49
C ASP A 367 18.06 16.87 13.43
N ASP A 368 18.26 15.56 13.66
CA ASP A 368 17.72 14.54 12.76
C ASP A 368 16.22 14.32 12.97
N LYS A 369 15.51 14.01 11.87
CA LYS A 369 14.09 13.67 11.90
C LYS A 369 13.87 12.23 12.36
N VAL A 370 12.83 12.03 13.16
CA VAL A 370 12.31 10.73 13.58
C VAL A 370 10.85 10.57 13.17
N ILE A 371 10.48 9.35 12.81
CA ILE A 371 9.16 9.02 12.25
C ILE A 371 8.38 8.18 13.26
N GLY A 372 7.12 8.52 13.51
CA GLY A 372 6.21 7.78 14.36
C GLY A 372 6.02 6.33 13.88
N GLY A 373 6.00 5.38 14.83
CA GLY A 373 5.90 3.95 14.58
C GLY A 373 7.25 3.24 14.39
N SER A 374 8.34 3.98 14.24
CA SER A 374 9.70 3.41 14.22
C SER A 374 10.15 2.96 15.63
N ILE A 375 11.15 2.08 15.70
CA ILE A 375 11.62 1.50 16.97
C ILE A 375 12.98 2.09 17.34
N ASN A 376 13.05 2.73 18.51
CA ASN A 376 14.29 3.19 19.07
C ASN A 376 15.13 2.01 19.59
N LYS A 377 16.41 1.88 19.21
CA LYS A 377 17.25 0.72 19.59
C LYS A 377 18.17 0.99 20.76
N ASN A 378 19.26 1.74 20.53
CA ASN A 378 20.46 1.67 21.36
C ASN A 378 20.72 2.90 22.25
N GLY A 379 19.84 3.90 22.27
CA GLY A 379 20.00 5.10 23.09
C GLY A 379 18.66 5.76 23.46
N SER A 380 18.64 6.61 24.48
CA SER A 380 17.48 7.44 24.80
C SER A 380 17.55 8.77 24.04
N ILE A 381 16.44 9.20 23.47
CA ILE A 381 16.34 10.48 22.78
C ILE A 381 15.21 11.33 23.36
N GLU A 382 15.44 12.64 23.40
CA GLU A 382 14.40 13.64 23.58
C GLU A 382 14.17 14.31 22.23
N PHE A 383 12.93 14.30 21.74
CA PHE A 383 12.60 14.88 20.45
C PHE A 383 11.38 15.80 20.55
N ARG A 384 11.35 16.85 19.72
CA ARG A 384 10.23 17.78 19.63
C ARG A 384 9.22 17.26 18.62
N ALA A 385 7.96 17.12 19.03
CA ALA A 385 6.87 16.74 18.16
C ALA A 385 6.65 17.79 17.05
N THR A 386 6.54 17.34 15.80
CA THR A 386 6.29 18.21 14.63
C THR A 386 4.95 17.92 13.98
N LYS A 387 4.58 16.64 13.82
CA LYS A 387 3.27 16.21 13.32
C LYS A 387 2.66 15.24 14.31
N VAL A 388 1.37 15.42 14.62
CA VAL A 388 0.62 14.62 15.61
C VAL A 388 -0.73 14.20 15.03
N GLY A 389 -1.39 13.21 15.66
CA GLY A 389 -2.72 12.75 15.23
C GLY A 389 -2.77 12.27 13.77
N THR A 390 -3.70 12.84 12.99
CA THR A 390 -3.91 12.51 11.56
C THR A 390 -2.77 12.95 10.66
N ASP A 391 -1.91 13.86 11.12
CA ASP A 391 -0.87 14.46 10.29
C ASP A 391 0.45 13.68 10.34
N THR A 392 0.56 12.69 11.23
CA THR A 392 1.74 11.79 11.27
C THR A 392 1.84 10.98 9.98
N MET A 393 3.07 10.65 9.60
CA MET A 393 3.36 9.82 8.43
C MET A 393 2.66 8.46 8.52
N LEU A 394 2.63 7.82 9.70
CA LEU A 394 1.93 6.55 9.91
C LEU A 394 0.41 6.69 9.69
N SER A 395 -0.21 7.75 10.22
CA SER A 395 -1.64 8.02 9.99
C SER A 395 -1.96 8.27 8.51
N GLN A 396 -1.09 8.99 7.79
CA GLN A 396 -1.23 9.19 6.35
C GLN A 396 -1.11 7.86 5.58
N ILE A 397 -0.15 7.00 5.94
CA ILE A 397 -0.02 5.65 5.38
C ILE A 397 -1.31 4.85 5.60
N ILE A 398 -1.84 4.82 6.82
CA ILE A 398 -3.07 4.09 7.15
C ILE A 398 -4.24 4.62 6.30
N LYS A 399 -4.42 5.94 6.25
CA LYS A 399 -5.47 6.59 5.46
C LYS A 399 -5.38 6.23 3.98
N LEU A 400 -4.19 6.31 3.37
CA LEU A 400 -3.99 5.97 1.96
C LEU A 400 -4.31 4.49 1.69
N VAL A 401 -3.92 3.58 2.58
CA VAL A 401 -4.23 2.15 2.44
C VAL A 401 -5.74 1.89 2.59
N GLU A 402 -6.42 2.59 3.50
CA GLU A 402 -7.87 2.50 3.68
C GLU A 402 -8.65 3.06 2.48
N GLU A 403 -8.22 4.20 1.93
CA GLU A 403 -8.78 4.78 0.70
C GLU A 403 -8.61 3.81 -0.47
N ALA A 404 -7.44 3.17 -0.59
CA ALA A 404 -7.17 2.21 -1.64
C ALA A 404 -8.09 1.00 -1.59
N GLN A 405 -8.32 0.47 -0.39
CA GLN A 405 -9.28 -0.60 -0.18
C GLN A 405 -10.72 -0.17 -0.43
N GLY A 406 -11.08 1.09 -0.18
CA GLY A 406 -12.44 1.59 -0.41
C GLY A 406 -12.78 1.85 -1.87
N SER A 407 -11.77 2.11 -2.71
CA SER A 407 -11.94 2.37 -4.13
C SER A 407 -12.21 1.09 -4.94
N LYS A 408 -13.20 1.14 -5.84
CA LYS A 408 -13.54 0.02 -6.74
C LYS A 408 -12.70 0.06 -8.02
N ALA A 409 -11.76 -0.87 -8.13
CA ALA A 409 -10.99 -1.11 -9.35
C ALA A 409 -11.91 -1.56 -10.52
N PRO A 410 -11.60 -1.20 -11.78
CA PRO A 410 -12.36 -1.62 -12.96
C PRO A 410 -12.66 -3.13 -13.02
N ILE A 411 -11.70 -4.00 -12.71
CA ILE A 411 -11.89 -5.46 -12.71
C ILE A 411 -12.89 -5.94 -11.65
N SER A 412 -13.07 -5.18 -10.56
CA SER A 412 -14.12 -5.44 -9.56
C SER A 412 -15.51 -5.18 -10.13
N ARG A 413 -15.66 -4.13 -10.95
CA ARG A 413 -16.93 -3.81 -11.62
C ARG A 413 -17.34 -4.90 -12.62
N MET A 414 -16.35 -5.52 -13.28
CA MET A 414 -16.60 -6.67 -14.15
C MET A 414 -17.19 -7.85 -13.36
N ALA A 415 -16.65 -8.17 -12.19
CA ALA A 415 -17.18 -9.25 -11.33
C ALA A 415 -18.63 -8.97 -10.85
N ASP A 416 -18.94 -7.72 -10.48
CA ASP A 416 -20.30 -7.29 -10.12
C ASP A 416 -21.26 -7.38 -11.31
N THR A 417 -20.82 -6.94 -12.49
CA THR A 417 -21.61 -7.00 -13.73
C THR A 417 -21.92 -8.45 -14.10
N ILE A 418 -20.93 -9.33 -14.07
CA ILE A 418 -21.15 -10.74 -14.37
C ILE A 418 -22.10 -11.36 -13.35
N SER A 419 -21.95 -11.08 -12.06
CA SER A 419 -22.87 -11.57 -11.02
C SER A 419 -24.32 -11.13 -11.28
N GLY A 420 -24.51 -9.89 -11.76
CA GLY A 420 -25.82 -9.32 -12.10
C GLY A 420 -26.55 -10.06 -13.21
N TYR A 421 -25.85 -10.59 -14.21
CA TYR A 421 -26.44 -11.42 -15.28
C TYR A 421 -26.50 -12.90 -14.90
N PHE A 422 -25.47 -13.41 -14.22
CA PHE A 422 -25.29 -14.82 -13.93
C PHE A 422 -26.40 -15.36 -13.02
N VAL A 423 -26.76 -14.64 -11.95
CA VAL A 423 -27.77 -15.09 -10.98
C VAL A 423 -29.16 -15.27 -11.63
N PRO A 424 -29.72 -14.29 -12.38
CA PRO A 424 -30.97 -14.48 -13.11
C PRO A 424 -30.93 -15.66 -14.09
N ILE A 425 -29.85 -15.81 -14.87
CA ILE A 425 -29.71 -16.89 -15.84
C ILE A 425 -29.77 -18.25 -15.14
N VAL A 426 -29.03 -18.42 -14.05
CA VAL A 426 -29.01 -19.65 -13.26
C VAL A 426 -30.38 -19.98 -12.68
N MET A 427 -31.13 -19.00 -12.17
CA MET A 427 -32.49 -19.22 -11.67
C MET A 427 -33.41 -19.72 -12.77
N VAL A 428 -33.32 -19.14 -13.97
CA VAL A 428 -34.08 -19.60 -15.13
C VAL A 428 -33.68 -21.03 -15.52
N ILE A 429 -32.38 -21.34 -15.56
CA ILE A 429 -31.88 -22.70 -15.82
C ILE A 429 -32.42 -23.69 -14.78
N ALA A 430 -32.40 -23.34 -13.49
CA ALA A 430 -32.91 -24.20 -12.43
C ALA A 430 -34.40 -24.52 -12.62
N VAL A 431 -35.21 -23.50 -12.91
CA VAL A 431 -36.65 -23.66 -13.17
C VAL A 431 -36.88 -24.54 -14.41
N ILE A 432 -36.18 -24.25 -15.52
CA ILE A 432 -36.31 -25.04 -16.75
C ILE A 432 -35.89 -26.49 -16.52
N ALA A 433 -34.75 -26.73 -15.87
CA ALA A 433 -34.27 -28.08 -15.59
C ALA A 433 -35.25 -28.84 -14.69
N GLY A 434 -35.74 -28.23 -13.61
CA GLY A 434 -36.74 -28.82 -12.74
C GLY A 434 -38.03 -29.18 -13.50
N LEU A 435 -38.56 -28.26 -14.31
CA LEU A 435 -39.77 -28.50 -15.11
C LEU A 435 -39.55 -29.59 -16.17
N ALA A 436 -38.42 -29.60 -16.86
CA ALA A 436 -38.10 -30.62 -17.85
C ALA A 436 -38.11 -32.03 -17.25
N TRP A 437 -37.49 -32.20 -16.08
CA TRP A 437 -37.49 -33.48 -15.37
C TRP A 437 -38.86 -33.85 -14.80
N TYR A 438 -39.65 -32.86 -14.36
CA TYR A 438 -41.03 -33.11 -13.94
C TYR A 438 -41.90 -33.63 -15.10
N ILE A 439 -41.83 -32.98 -16.26
CA ILE A 439 -42.60 -33.34 -17.46
C ILE A 439 -42.14 -34.69 -18.03
N SER A 440 -40.86 -35.04 -17.88
CA SER A 440 -40.33 -36.35 -18.31
C SER A 440 -40.88 -37.55 -17.53
N GLY A 441 -41.61 -37.31 -16.44
CA GLY A 441 -42.21 -38.36 -15.61
C GLY A 441 -41.33 -38.83 -14.45
N SER A 442 -40.18 -38.20 -14.19
CA SER A 442 -39.28 -38.56 -13.08
C SER A 442 -39.80 -38.18 -11.68
N GLY A 443 -40.96 -37.53 -11.59
CA GLY A 443 -41.61 -37.17 -10.34
C GLY A 443 -41.19 -35.81 -9.76
N LEU A 444 -42.05 -35.27 -8.89
CA LEU A 444 -41.86 -33.95 -8.27
C LEU A 444 -40.58 -33.87 -7.42
N VAL A 445 -40.28 -34.94 -6.69
CA VAL A 445 -39.14 -34.99 -5.77
C VAL A 445 -37.81 -34.94 -6.52
N PHE A 446 -37.71 -35.67 -7.64
CA PHE A 446 -36.53 -35.64 -8.50
C PHE A 446 -36.33 -34.25 -9.13
N ALA A 447 -37.41 -33.67 -9.67
CA ALA A 447 -37.42 -32.33 -10.23
C ALA A 447 -36.96 -31.26 -9.22
N LEU A 448 -37.46 -31.32 -7.98
CA LEU A 448 -37.04 -30.45 -6.89
C LEU A 448 -35.57 -30.66 -6.51
N THR A 449 -35.07 -31.89 -6.55
CA THR A 449 -33.65 -32.17 -6.27
C THR A 449 -32.74 -31.51 -7.31
N ILE A 450 -33.08 -31.62 -8.60
CA ILE A 450 -32.35 -30.98 -9.71
C ILE A 450 -32.41 -29.45 -9.57
N PHE A 451 -33.59 -28.90 -9.31
CA PHE A 451 -33.78 -27.48 -9.07
C PHE A 451 -32.86 -26.97 -7.94
N ILE A 452 -32.86 -27.66 -6.78
CA ILE A 452 -32.02 -27.28 -5.63
C ILE A 452 -30.53 -27.45 -5.97
N ALA A 453 -30.13 -28.55 -6.62
CA ALA A 453 -28.74 -28.79 -7.00
C ALA A 453 -28.19 -27.67 -7.89
N VAL A 454 -28.96 -27.23 -8.89
CA VAL A 454 -28.56 -26.13 -9.80
C VAL A 454 -28.41 -24.82 -9.03
N LEU A 455 -29.35 -24.50 -8.14
CA LEU A 455 -29.27 -23.27 -7.34
C LEU A 455 -28.07 -23.27 -6.38
N VAL A 456 -27.80 -24.40 -5.72
CA VAL A 456 -26.69 -24.52 -4.76
C VAL A 456 -25.34 -24.47 -5.47
N ILE A 457 -25.15 -25.24 -6.54
CA ILE A 457 -23.84 -25.30 -7.23
C ILE A 457 -23.45 -23.96 -7.86
N ALA A 458 -24.43 -23.12 -8.16
CA ALA A 458 -24.25 -21.90 -8.91
C ALA A 458 -24.08 -20.64 -8.05
N CYS A 459 -23.91 -20.72 -6.72
CA CYS A 459 -23.61 -19.48 -5.98
C CYS A 459 -22.27 -18.90 -6.45
N PRO A 460 -22.22 -17.63 -6.92
CA PRO A 460 -20.99 -16.94 -7.27
C PRO A 460 -20.28 -16.36 -6.03
N CYS A 461 -20.32 -17.06 -4.90
CA CYS A 461 -19.87 -16.53 -3.61
C CYS A 461 -18.37 -16.19 -3.60
N ALA A 462 -17.55 -17.00 -4.26
CA ALA A 462 -16.11 -16.77 -4.42
C ALA A 462 -15.78 -15.57 -5.34
N LEU A 463 -16.66 -15.29 -6.31
CA LEU A 463 -16.48 -14.24 -7.30
C LEU A 463 -16.43 -12.84 -6.65
N GLY A 464 -17.33 -12.59 -5.70
CA GLY A 464 -17.41 -11.31 -4.98
C GLY A 464 -16.24 -11.02 -4.03
N LEU A 465 -15.45 -12.05 -3.67
CA LEU A 465 -14.29 -11.93 -2.79
C LEU A 465 -12.96 -11.92 -3.55
N ALA A 466 -12.93 -12.55 -4.73
CA ALA A 466 -11.73 -12.74 -5.53
C ALA A 466 -10.88 -11.47 -5.70
N THR A 467 -11.53 -10.39 -6.14
CA THR A 467 -10.86 -9.12 -6.44
C THR A 467 -10.53 -8.31 -5.18
N PRO A 468 -11.51 -8.00 -4.28
CA PRO A 468 -11.22 -7.16 -3.12
C PRO A 468 -10.19 -7.76 -2.16
N THR A 469 -10.16 -9.09 -2.03
CA THR A 469 -9.17 -9.75 -1.17
C THR A 469 -7.76 -9.65 -1.75
N ALA A 470 -7.59 -9.84 -3.06
CA ALA A 470 -6.28 -9.70 -3.70
C ALA A 470 -5.77 -8.26 -3.63
N ILE A 471 -6.64 -7.27 -3.86
CA ILE A 471 -6.30 -5.84 -3.68
C ILE A 471 -5.89 -5.56 -2.24
N MET A 472 -6.67 -6.02 -1.25
CA MET A 472 -6.37 -5.80 0.17
C MET A 472 -5.02 -6.39 0.60
N VAL A 473 -4.69 -7.60 0.15
CA VAL A 473 -3.38 -8.21 0.43
C VAL A 473 -2.28 -7.49 -0.36
N GLY A 474 -2.54 -7.10 -1.61
CA GLY A 474 -1.60 -6.37 -2.47
C GLY A 474 -1.23 -5.00 -1.91
N THR A 475 -2.21 -4.15 -1.59
CA THR A 475 -1.96 -2.81 -1.02
C THR A 475 -1.31 -2.90 0.36
N GLY A 476 -1.76 -3.83 1.21
CA GLY A 476 -1.14 -4.09 2.50
C GLY A 476 0.32 -4.54 2.37
N LYS A 477 0.63 -5.36 1.36
CA LYS A 477 2.00 -5.79 1.10
C LYS A 477 2.85 -4.69 0.47
N GLY A 478 2.27 -3.85 -0.37
CA GLY A 478 2.91 -2.64 -0.89
C GLY A 478 3.35 -1.73 0.26
N ALA A 479 2.44 -1.43 1.19
CA ALA A 479 2.74 -0.59 2.34
C ALA A 479 3.85 -1.17 3.23
N GLU A 480 3.86 -2.48 3.49
CA GLU A 480 4.98 -3.16 4.21
C GLU A 480 6.35 -3.02 3.49
N ASN A 481 6.37 -2.69 2.19
CA ASN A 481 7.60 -2.49 1.40
C ASN A 481 7.78 -1.02 0.96
N GLY A 482 7.12 -0.07 1.62
CA GLY A 482 7.26 1.35 1.31
C GLY A 482 6.60 1.81 0.00
N ILE A 483 5.70 1.01 -0.57
CA ILE A 483 4.95 1.31 -1.81
C ILE A 483 3.50 1.59 -1.43
N LEU A 484 3.14 2.86 -1.33
CA LEU A 484 1.79 3.29 -0.98
C LEU A 484 0.97 3.46 -2.24
N ILE A 485 -0.13 2.73 -2.33
CA ILE A 485 -1.04 2.78 -3.47
C ILE A 485 -2.32 3.43 -2.99
N LYS A 486 -2.78 4.50 -3.64
CA LYS A 486 -3.96 5.27 -3.22
C LYS A 486 -5.29 4.64 -3.56
N SER A 487 -5.33 3.91 -4.67
CA SER A 487 -6.55 3.35 -5.20
C SER A 487 -6.33 1.93 -5.72
N GLY A 488 -7.34 1.07 -5.59
CA GLY A 488 -7.38 -0.22 -6.25
C GLY A 488 -7.34 -0.08 -7.77
N GLU A 489 -7.81 1.05 -8.31
CA GLU A 489 -7.65 1.41 -9.72
C GLU A 489 -6.18 1.61 -10.08
N ALA A 490 -5.41 2.37 -9.31
CA ALA A 490 -3.97 2.54 -9.50
C ALA A 490 -3.22 1.21 -9.43
N LEU A 491 -3.54 0.36 -8.44
CA LEU A 491 -2.95 -0.98 -8.35
C LEU A 491 -3.29 -1.82 -9.58
N GLU A 492 -4.48 -1.67 -10.17
CA GLU A 492 -4.87 -2.36 -11.38
C GLU A 492 -4.17 -1.78 -12.61
N THR A 493 -4.27 -0.48 -12.88
CA THR A 493 -3.73 0.15 -14.09
C THR A 493 -2.22 0.01 -14.22
N THR A 494 -1.49 -0.03 -13.10
CA THR A 494 -0.02 -0.16 -13.07
C THR A 494 0.50 -1.40 -13.83
N HIS A 495 -0.26 -2.50 -13.92
CA HIS A 495 0.20 -3.69 -14.64
C HIS A 495 0.26 -3.50 -16.17
N SER A 496 -0.47 -2.51 -16.67
CA SER A 496 -0.63 -2.19 -18.10
C SER A 496 0.35 -1.12 -18.57
N ILE A 497 1.27 -0.66 -17.72
CA ILE A 497 2.28 0.33 -18.11
C ILE A 497 3.20 -0.24 -19.18
N ASP A 498 3.27 0.49 -20.30
CA ASP A 498 4.13 0.16 -21.45
C ASP A 498 5.29 1.15 -21.58
N THR A 499 5.10 2.39 -21.13
CA THR A 499 6.13 3.45 -21.13
C THR A 499 6.21 4.14 -19.78
N ILE A 500 7.43 4.33 -19.27
CA ILE A 500 7.71 5.11 -18.06
C ILE A 500 8.52 6.33 -18.43
N ILE A 501 8.04 7.49 -17.99
CA ILE A 501 8.73 8.77 -18.08
C ILE A 501 9.27 9.09 -16.68
N PHE A 502 10.59 9.16 -16.55
CA PHE A 502 11.25 9.60 -15.34
C PHE A 502 11.62 11.07 -15.44
N ASP A 503 11.30 11.85 -14.41
CA ASP A 503 12.05 13.09 -14.17
C ASP A 503 13.52 12.75 -13.87
N LYS A 504 14.43 13.65 -14.24
CA LYS A 504 15.86 13.44 -13.99
C LYS A 504 16.21 13.67 -12.53
N THR A 505 15.91 14.87 -12.02
CA THR A 505 16.44 15.36 -10.74
C THR A 505 15.74 14.65 -9.59
N GLY A 506 16.51 14.15 -8.61
CA GLY A 506 15.98 13.47 -7.42
C GLY A 506 15.31 12.11 -7.67
N THR A 507 15.07 11.76 -8.94
CA THR A 507 14.48 10.50 -9.39
C THR A 507 15.57 9.55 -9.92
N ILE A 508 16.17 9.86 -11.08
CA ILE A 508 17.29 9.10 -11.65
C ILE A 508 18.61 9.44 -10.95
N THR A 509 18.76 10.71 -10.56
CA THR A 509 19.93 11.26 -9.86
C THR A 509 19.65 11.45 -8.38
N GLN A 510 20.68 11.71 -7.57
CA GLN A 510 20.53 11.89 -6.12
C GLN A 510 19.77 13.16 -5.74
N GLY A 511 19.64 14.13 -6.65
CA GLY A 511 19.00 15.43 -6.41
C GLY A 511 19.86 16.36 -5.56
N LYS A 512 21.14 16.04 -5.38
CA LYS A 512 22.10 16.84 -4.62
C LYS A 512 23.41 16.96 -5.40
N PRO A 513 23.92 18.19 -5.62
CA PRO A 513 25.20 18.37 -6.27
C PRO A 513 26.32 17.79 -5.39
N VAL A 514 27.22 17.04 -6.01
CA VAL A 514 28.45 16.56 -5.38
C VAL A 514 29.64 16.87 -6.26
N VAL A 515 30.79 17.12 -5.63
CA VAL A 515 32.05 17.25 -6.37
C VAL A 515 32.44 15.87 -6.91
N THR A 516 32.51 15.73 -8.24
CA THR A 516 32.85 14.47 -8.90
C THR A 516 34.33 14.39 -9.25
N ASP A 517 34.93 15.52 -9.64
CA ASP A 517 36.29 15.60 -10.12
C ASP A 517 36.94 16.87 -9.59
N VAL A 518 38.22 16.76 -9.21
CA VAL A 518 39.10 17.91 -8.94
C VAL A 518 40.34 17.72 -9.78
N ILE A 519 40.64 18.70 -10.63
CA ILE A 519 41.80 18.70 -11.51
C ILE A 519 42.64 19.92 -11.15
N ALA A 520 43.70 19.67 -10.39
CA ALA A 520 44.65 20.66 -9.90
C ALA A 520 46.03 20.02 -9.74
N ASP A 521 47.10 20.83 -9.71
CA ASP A 521 48.45 20.35 -9.43
C ASP A 521 48.56 19.79 -7.99
N ASN A 522 47.81 20.37 -7.06
CA ASN A 522 47.67 19.91 -5.69
C ASN A 522 46.20 20.00 -5.24
N GLU A 523 45.50 18.85 -5.23
CA GLU A 523 44.09 18.75 -4.84
C GLU A 523 43.85 19.29 -3.42
N GLY A 524 44.75 19.03 -2.47
CA GLY A 524 44.60 19.48 -1.09
C GLY A 524 44.59 21.00 -0.97
N ILE A 525 45.55 21.67 -1.61
CA ILE A 525 45.65 23.14 -1.62
C ILE A 525 44.45 23.75 -2.35
N PHE A 526 44.05 23.18 -3.50
CA PHE A 526 42.86 23.62 -4.22
C PHE A 526 41.62 23.58 -3.33
N LEU A 527 41.37 22.45 -2.67
CA LEU A 527 40.20 22.27 -1.79
C LEU A 527 40.25 23.18 -0.57
N GLN A 528 41.45 23.46 -0.06
CA GLN A 528 41.66 24.34 1.07
C GLN A 528 41.23 25.77 0.76
N TYR A 529 41.65 26.30 -0.40
CA TYR A 529 41.22 27.62 -0.87
C TYR A 529 39.75 27.64 -1.29
N ALA A 530 39.27 26.63 -2.01
CA ALA A 530 37.89 26.56 -2.50
C ALA A 530 36.87 26.48 -1.34
N ALA A 531 37.08 25.59 -0.38
CA ALA A 531 36.17 25.45 0.77
C ALA A 531 36.27 26.64 1.74
N SER A 532 37.46 27.25 1.91
CA SER A 532 37.57 28.49 2.66
C SER A 532 36.80 29.64 2.02
N ALA A 533 36.88 29.77 0.70
CA ALA A 533 36.15 30.79 -0.06
C ALA A 533 34.63 30.58 0.03
N GLU A 534 34.16 29.34 -0.08
CA GLU A 534 32.73 28.98 -0.09
C GLU A 534 32.09 28.95 1.31
N LYS A 535 32.87 29.09 2.40
CA LYS A 535 32.35 29.03 3.78
C LYS A 535 31.22 30.02 4.07
N GLY A 536 31.20 31.17 3.39
CA GLY A 536 30.19 32.22 3.54
C GLY A 536 29.05 32.16 2.51
N SER A 537 29.04 31.15 1.64
CA SER A 537 28.12 31.03 0.51
C SER A 537 26.99 30.04 0.84
N GLU A 538 25.74 30.44 0.59
CA GLU A 538 24.55 29.59 0.73
C GLU A 538 24.21 28.84 -0.57
N HIS A 539 25.08 28.91 -1.58
CA HIS A 539 24.82 28.28 -2.87
C HIS A 539 24.93 26.74 -2.77
N PRO A 540 24.06 25.94 -3.43
CA PRO A 540 24.15 24.48 -3.38
C PRO A 540 25.50 23.88 -3.84
N LEU A 541 26.22 24.57 -4.73
CA LEU A 541 27.58 24.20 -5.14
C LEU A 541 28.61 24.40 -4.02
N ALA A 542 28.42 25.43 -3.18
CA ALA A 542 29.25 25.70 -2.01
C ALA A 542 29.13 24.55 -1.00
N GLU A 543 27.90 24.10 -0.73
CA GLU A 543 27.63 22.96 0.14
C GLU A 543 28.33 21.69 -0.38
N ALA A 544 28.30 21.45 -1.69
CA ALA A 544 28.96 20.31 -2.32
C ALA A 544 30.49 20.32 -2.10
N VAL A 545 31.12 21.49 -2.30
CA VAL A 545 32.56 21.69 -2.08
C VAL A 545 32.91 21.54 -0.59
N MET A 546 32.13 22.14 0.30
CA MET A 546 32.30 22.05 1.75
C MET A 546 32.18 20.60 2.25
N ALA A 547 31.18 19.86 1.78
CA ALA A 547 31.00 18.45 2.12
C ALA A 547 32.18 17.60 1.63
N TYR A 548 32.61 17.79 0.38
CA TYR A 548 33.72 17.05 -0.21
C TYR A 548 35.06 17.31 0.50
N SER A 549 35.30 18.56 0.92
CA SER A 549 36.48 18.96 1.70
C SER A 549 36.45 18.43 3.13
N LYS A 550 35.27 18.38 3.77
CA LYS A 550 35.10 17.81 5.11
C LYS A 550 35.36 16.31 5.14
N GLU A 551 34.91 15.56 4.14
CA GLU A 551 35.20 14.12 4.02
C GLU A 551 36.71 13.82 3.88
N ARG A 552 37.48 14.79 3.38
CA ARG A 552 38.94 14.70 3.21
C ARG A 552 39.74 15.30 4.37
N ASN A 553 39.07 15.75 5.44
CA ASN A 553 39.69 16.39 6.60
C ASN A 553 40.56 17.61 6.23
N ILE A 554 40.11 18.43 5.28
CA ILE A 554 40.81 19.65 4.89
C ILE A 554 40.60 20.75 5.95
N GLU A 555 41.69 21.32 6.46
CA GLU A 555 41.66 22.44 7.40
C GLU A 555 41.36 23.77 6.69
N LEU A 556 40.34 24.49 7.11
CA LEU A 556 39.92 25.73 6.45
C LEU A 556 40.68 26.95 7.01
N TYR A 557 41.18 27.79 6.11
CA TYR A 557 41.59 29.16 6.42
C TYR A 557 40.39 30.08 6.70
N ASN A 558 40.66 31.20 7.38
CA ASN A 558 39.73 32.31 7.44
C ASN A 558 39.68 33.02 6.07
N ALA A 559 38.46 33.26 5.60
CA ALA A 559 38.19 34.09 4.45
C ALA A 559 37.73 35.47 4.92
N GLU A 560 38.30 36.52 4.32
CA GLU A 560 37.98 37.92 4.55
C GLU A 560 37.49 38.54 3.24
N LYS A 561 36.77 39.68 3.33
CA LYS A 561 36.27 40.44 2.15
C LYS A 561 35.52 39.56 1.12
N PHE A 562 34.60 38.72 1.59
CA PHE A 562 33.76 37.90 0.72
C PHE A 562 32.83 38.77 -0.14
N GLU A 563 32.84 38.54 -1.44
CA GLU A 563 32.02 39.18 -2.45
C GLU A 563 31.40 38.11 -3.35
N ASN A 564 30.06 38.07 -3.39
CA ASN A 564 29.32 37.21 -4.33
C ASN A 564 29.08 38.01 -5.62
N ILE A 565 29.48 37.46 -6.77
CA ILE A 565 29.36 38.07 -8.10
C ILE A 565 28.28 37.28 -8.87
N PRO A 566 27.02 37.76 -8.88
CA PRO A 566 25.88 37.00 -9.41
C PRO A 566 26.08 36.57 -10.86
N GLY A 567 25.91 35.28 -11.14
CA GLY A 567 26.08 34.71 -12.48
C GLY A 567 27.53 34.44 -12.89
N TYR A 568 28.50 34.71 -12.01
CA TYR A 568 29.93 34.53 -12.26
C TYR A 568 30.59 33.61 -11.23
N GLY A 569 30.40 33.89 -9.93
CA GLY A 569 31.02 33.13 -8.85
C GLY A 569 31.27 34.01 -7.62
N ILE A 570 32.35 33.73 -6.90
CA ILE A 570 32.73 34.45 -5.68
C ILE A 570 34.17 34.97 -5.77
N LYS A 571 34.44 36.01 -4.98
CA LYS A 571 35.76 36.58 -4.77
C LYS A 571 35.97 36.80 -3.28
N CYS A 572 37.12 36.44 -2.75
CA CYS A 572 37.46 36.66 -1.35
C CYS A 572 38.98 36.70 -1.13
N GLU A 573 39.39 37.16 0.04
CA GLU A 573 40.78 37.08 0.49
C GLU A 573 40.96 35.90 1.43
N VAL A 574 41.81 34.93 1.07
CA VAL A 574 42.06 33.72 1.87
C VAL A 574 43.56 33.61 2.12
N ASN A 575 43.96 33.61 3.40
CA ASN A 575 45.38 33.52 3.80
C ASN A 575 46.27 34.57 3.09
N GLY A 576 45.78 35.83 3.00
CA GLY A 576 46.47 36.95 2.36
C GLY A 576 46.50 36.92 0.82
N LYS A 577 45.83 35.96 0.18
CA LYS A 577 45.74 35.84 -1.29
C LYS A 577 44.37 36.24 -1.80
N THR A 578 44.31 36.88 -2.96
CA THR A 578 43.03 37.14 -3.63
C THR A 578 42.60 35.89 -4.39
N VAL A 579 41.48 35.30 -3.97
CA VAL A 579 40.91 34.07 -4.52
C VAL A 579 39.65 34.38 -5.31
N PHE A 580 39.57 33.83 -6.53
CA PHE A 580 38.39 33.82 -7.37
C PHE A 580 37.94 32.37 -7.56
N LEU A 581 36.66 32.09 -7.34
CA LEU A 581 36.06 30.78 -7.59
C LEU A 581 34.77 30.97 -8.40
N GLY A 582 34.72 30.43 -9.62
CA GLY A 582 33.56 30.67 -10.49
C GLY A 582 33.70 30.11 -11.90
N ASN A 583 32.82 30.57 -12.79
CA ASN A 583 32.75 30.08 -14.17
C ASN A 583 33.85 30.67 -15.08
N LYS A 584 33.92 30.18 -16.33
CA LYS A 584 34.89 30.64 -17.35
C LYS A 584 34.86 32.16 -17.56
N LYS A 585 33.68 32.80 -17.48
CA LYS A 585 33.55 34.25 -17.67
C LYS A 585 34.26 35.04 -16.58
N LEU A 586 34.14 34.61 -15.32
CA LEU A 586 34.81 35.25 -14.18
C LEU A 586 36.33 35.24 -14.37
N MET A 587 36.86 34.12 -14.85
CA MET A 587 38.29 33.98 -15.12
C MET A 587 38.76 34.89 -16.26
N THR A 588 38.02 34.93 -17.37
CA THR A 588 38.37 35.78 -18.52
C THR A 588 38.27 37.28 -18.21
N GLU A 589 37.27 37.73 -17.45
CA GLU A 589 37.12 39.15 -17.08
C GLU A 589 38.23 39.63 -16.14
N ASN A 590 38.83 38.72 -15.36
CA ASN A 590 39.94 39.02 -14.47
C ASN A 590 41.31 38.67 -15.09
N ASN A 591 41.39 38.47 -16.41
CA ASN A 591 42.63 38.15 -17.16
C ASN A 591 43.40 36.93 -16.63
N MET A 592 42.68 35.91 -16.16
CA MET A 592 43.28 34.65 -15.69
C MET A 592 43.55 33.71 -16.87
N ASP A 593 44.73 33.08 -16.91
CA ASP A 593 45.05 32.07 -17.93
C ASP A 593 44.39 30.73 -17.60
N ILE A 594 43.46 30.30 -18.46
CA ILE A 594 42.72 29.03 -18.33
C ILE A 594 43.17 27.95 -19.33
N SER A 595 44.15 28.26 -20.19
CA SER A 595 44.56 27.41 -21.32
C SER A 595 44.98 25.99 -20.89
N LYS A 596 45.56 25.89 -19.69
CA LYS A 596 45.99 24.62 -19.08
C LYS A 596 44.82 23.65 -18.85
N PHE A 597 43.65 24.16 -18.48
CA PHE A 597 42.49 23.36 -18.07
C PHE A 597 41.35 23.38 -19.10
N GLU A 598 41.53 24.04 -20.24
CA GLU A 598 40.46 24.24 -21.23
C GLU A 598 39.95 22.91 -21.81
N LYS A 599 40.84 21.95 -22.11
CA LYS A 599 40.44 20.62 -22.59
C LYS A 599 39.63 19.84 -21.55
N ASP A 600 40.00 19.92 -20.28
CA ASP A 600 39.27 19.25 -19.21
C ASP A 600 37.95 19.94 -18.92
N PHE A 601 37.91 21.27 -18.98
CA PHE A 601 36.68 22.05 -18.89
C PHE A 601 35.68 21.64 -19.98
N ASP A 602 36.11 21.57 -21.24
CA ASP A 602 35.24 21.20 -22.36
C ASP A 602 34.73 19.76 -22.18
N ARG A 603 35.61 18.81 -21.84
CA ARG A 603 35.24 17.41 -21.59
C ARG A 603 34.22 17.28 -20.44
N LEU A 604 34.49 17.89 -19.29
CA LEU A 604 33.64 17.79 -18.11
C LEU A 604 32.31 18.52 -18.31
N SER A 605 32.31 19.62 -19.07
CA SER A 605 31.09 20.34 -19.46
C SER A 605 30.23 19.53 -20.43
N ASP A 606 30.85 18.81 -21.38
CA ASP A 606 30.16 17.89 -22.29
C ASP A 606 29.60 16.65 -21.57
N GLU A 607 30.23 16.22 -20.46
CA GLU A 607 29.67 15.24 -19.51
C GLU A 607 28.52 15.82 -18.66
N GLY A 608 28.16 17.08 -18.89
CA GLY A 608 27.05 17.76 -18.23
C GLY A 608 27.34 18.19 -16.79
N LYS A 609 28.61 18.29 -16.42
CA LYS A 609 29.04 18.73 -15.09
C LYS A 609 29.17 20.25 -15.06
N THR A 610 28.81 20.85 -13.93
CA THR A 610 29.09 22.26 -13.66
C THR A 610 30.55 22.39 -13.26
N VAL A 611 31.37 22.98 -14.13
CA VAL A 611 32.80 23.17 -13.88
C VAL A 611 33.06 24.56 -13.31
N VAL A 612 33.69 24.62 -12.14
CA VAL A 612 34.16 25.85 -11.50
C VAL A 612 35.68 25.90 -11.52
N PHE A 613 36.23 27.06 -11.87
CA PHE A 613 37.64 27.36 -11.80
C PHE A 613 37.97 27.97 -10.44
N LEU A 614 39.18 27.69 -9.94
CA LEU A 614 39.80 28.40 -8.83
C LEU A 614 41.04 29.13 -9.34
N ALA A 615 41.14 30.42 -9.02
CA ALA A 615 42.36 31.19 -9.23
C ALA A 615 42.78 31.89 -7.93
N ALA A 616 44.09 31.90 -7.66
CA ALA A 616 44.69 32.60 -6.53
C ALA A 616 45.84 33.49 -7.03
N ASP A 617 45.85 34.76 -6.62
CA ASP A 617 46.88 35.76 -6.98
C ASP A 617 47.20 35.84 -8.48
N GLY A 618 46.16 35.81 -9.33
CA GLY A 618 46.33 35.95 -10.78
C GLY A 618 46.65 34.65 -11.52
N LYS A 619 46.72 33.51 -10.82
CA LYS A 619 47.03 32.20 -11.41
C LYS A 619 45.88 31.21 -11.20
N THR A 620 45.49 30.50 -12.25
CA THR A 620 44.50 29.42 -12.17
C THR A 620 45.13 28.19 -11.51
N GLU A 621 44.61 27.80 -10.35
CA GLU A 621 45.11 26.68 -9.53
C GLU A 621 44.49 25.34 -9.95
N GLY A 622 43.28 25.36 -10.50
CA GLY A 622 42.60 24.15 -10.98
C GLY A 622 41.13 24.35 -11.31
N ILE A 623 40.45 23.23 -11.55
CA ILE A 623 39.01 23.15 -11.72
C ILE A 623 38.40 22.07 -10.83
N ALA A 624 37.17 22.30 -10.39
CA ALA A 624 36.31 21.27 -9.80
C ALA A 624 35.05 21.09 -10.65
N ALA A 625 34.69 19.84 -10.87
CA ALA A 625 33.44 19.48 -11.53
C ALA A 625 32.42 19.05 -10.48
N ILE A 626 31.23 19.65 -10.56
CA ILE A 626 30.13 19.41 -9.65
C ILE A 626 28.96 18.93 -10.47
N ALA A 627 28.37 17.80 -10.11
CA ALA A 627 27.24 17.24 -10.81
C ALA A 627 26.27 16.56 -9.86
N ASP A 628 25.02 16.46 -10.31
CA ASP A 628 24.05 15.59 -9.68
C ASP A 628 24.26 14.16 -10.20
N VAL A 629 24.81 13.30 -9.34
CA VAL A 629 25.21 11.95 -9.73
C VAL A 629 24.00 11.02 -9.84
N VAL A 630 24.04 10.15 -10.83
CA VAL A 630 23.06 9.07 -11.01
C VAL A 630 23.04 8.15 -9.78
N LYS A 631 21.85 7.75 -9.32
CA LYS A 631 21.73 6.75 -8.24
C LYS A 631 22.30 5.41 -8.69
N GLU A 632 22.99 4.72 -7.80
CA GLU A 632 23.58 3.40 -8.10
C GLU A 632 22.53 2.37 -8.56
N SER A 633 21.29 2.53 -8.13
CA SER A 633 20.16 1.67 -8.51
C SER A 633 19.54 1.99 -9.88
N SER A 634 19.80 3.16 -10.47
CA SER A 634 19.12 3.62 -11.69
C SER A 634 19.39 2.74 -12.90
N ALA A 635 20.66 2.46 -13.23
CA ALA A 635 20.99 1.61 -14.39
C ALA A 635 20.37 0.22 -14.30
N ARG A 636 20.27 -0.31 -13.07
CA ARG A 636 19.64 -1.59 -12.83
C ARG A 636 18.12 -1.52 -12.96
N ALA A 637 17.48 -0.51 -12.40
CA ALA A 637 16.03 -0.35 -12.50
C ALA A 637 15.60 -0.24 -13.97
N VAL A 638 16.32 0.55 -14.77
CA VAL A 638 16.08 0.66 -16.22
C VAL A 638 16.21 -0.69 -16.91
N LYS A 639 17.25 -1.47 -16.60
CA LYS A 639 17.42 -2.82 -17.13
C LYS A 639 16.24 -3.74 -16.77
N GLU A 640 15.78 -3.74 -15.53
CA GLU A 640 14.64 -4.59 -15.11
C GLU A 640 13.32 -4.13 -15.78
N LEU A 641 13.15 -2.84 -16.02
CA LEU A 641 12.02 -2.32 -16.80
C LEU A 641 12.07 -2.81 -18.25
N HIS A 642 13.24 -2.81 -18.88
CA HIS A 642 13.44 -3.38 -20.22
C HIS A 642 13.15 -4.88 -20.28
N GLU A 643 13.60 -5.66 -19.28
CA GLU A 643 13.28 -7.09 -19.16
C GLU A 643 11.76 -7.33 -19.01
N MET A 644 11.03 -6.35 -18.49
CA MET A 644 9.57 -6.35 -18.39
C MET A 644 8.86 -5.86 -19.66
N GLY A 645 9.62 -5.48 -20.70
CA GLY A 645 9.11 -4.97 -21.97
C GLY A 645 8.65 -3.50 -21.93
N ILE A 646 9.09 -2.74 -20.93
CA ILE A 646 8.66 -1.36 -20.69
C ILE A 646 9.69 -0.40 -21.27
N LYS A 647 9.23 0.56 -22.09
CA LYS A 647 10.07 1.64 -22.64
C LYS A 647 10.35 2.68 -21.56
N VAL A 648 11.59 3.16 -21.47
CA VAL A 648 12.04 4.15 -20.50
C VAL A 648 12.42 5.45 -21.20
N VAL A 649 11.77 6.53 -20.78
CA VAL A 649 11.99 7.89 -21.28
C VAL A 649 12.45 8.77 -20.12
N MET A 650 13.40 9.66 -20.37
CA MET A 650 13.80 10.69 -19.40
C MET A 650 13.32 12.06 -19.84
N LEU A 651 12.76 12.80 -18.88
CA LEU A 651 12.26 14.16 -19.03
C LEU A 651 13.08 15.09 -18.15
N THR A 652 13.59 16.18 -18.72
CA THR A 652 14.42 17.13 -17.96
C THR A 652 14.40 18.54 -18.55
N GLY A 653 14.62 19.54 -17.69
CA GLY A 653 14.90 20.92 -18.09
C GLY A 653 16.36 21.19 -18.43
N ASP A 654 17.26 20.22 -18.20
CA ASP A 654 18.67 20.35 -18.56
C ASP A 654 18.88 20.42 -20.07
N ASN A 655 20.05 20.91 -20.47
CA ASN A 655 20.46 20.88 -21.87
C ASN A 655 20.54 19.44 -22.42
N ARG A 656 20.39 19.33 -23.74
CA ARG A 656 20.34 18.03 -24.42
C ARG A 656 21.60 17.18 -24.25
N LYS A 657 22.81 17.76 -24.27
CA LYS A 657 24.06 17.01 -24.15
C LYS A 657 24.18 16.32 -22.78
N THR A 658 23.92 17.06 -21.71
CA THR A 658 23.89 16.53 -20.32
C THR A 658 22.90 15.38 -20.20
N ALA A 659 21.69 15.58 -20.73
CA ALA A 659 20.64 14.60 -20.65
C ALA A 659 20.99 13.30 -21.43
N GLU A 660 21.53 13.42 -22.64
CA GLU A 660 21.96 12.27 -23.44
C GLU A 660 23.14 11.52 -22.80
N TYR A 661 24.05 12.22 -22.11
CA TYR A 661 25.13 11.59 -21.37
C TYR A 661 24.60 10.74 -20.20
N ILE A 662 23.70 11.29 -19.39
CA ILE A 662 23.05 10.57 -18.29
C ILE A 662 22.26 9.37 -18.83
N ALA A 663 21.50 9.56 -19.91
CA ALA A 663 20.74 8.49 -20.55
C ALA A 663 21.60 7.30 -20.96
N LYS A 664 22.78 7.55 -21.55
CA LYS A 664 23.73 6.50 -21.93
C LYS A 664 24.29 5.74 -20.74
N GLN A 665 24.49 6.40 -19.60
CA GLN A 665 25.03 5.74 -18.39
C GLN A 665 24.06 4.72 -17.80
N VAL A 666 22.75 4.99 -17.86
CA VAL A 666 21.73 4.09 -17.28
C VAL A 666 20.98 3.24 -18.31
N GLY A 667 21.13 3.53 -19.60
CA GLY A 667 20.47 2.81 -20.69
C GLY A 667 19.05 3.28 -21.00
N ILE A 668 18.75 4.58 -20.90
CA ILE A 668 17.43 5.15 -21.26
C ILE A 668 17.22 5.12 -22.79
N ASP A 669 16.00 4.83 -23.24
CA ASP A 669 15.65 4.70 -24.67
C ASP A 669 15.49 6.05 -25.37
N GLU A 670 14.85 7.02 -24.71
CA GLU A 670 14.54 8.33 -25.30
C GLU A 670 14.69 9.46 -24.28
N VAL A 671 15.17 10.62 -24.74
CA VAL A 671 15.41 11.79 -23.90
C VAL A 671 14.63 12.98 -24.43
N ILE A 672 13.90 13.64 -23.53
CA ILE A 672 13.24 14.91 -23.76
C ILE A 672 13.90 15.93 -22.83
N ALA A 673 14.73 16.79 -23.42
CA ALA A 673 15.53 17.79 -22.72
C ALA A 673 14.97 19.20 -22.94
N GLU A 674 15.45 20.16 -22.15
CA GLU A 674 15.11 21.59 -22.26
C GLU A 674 13.60 21.88 -22.08
N VAL A 675 12.92 21.07 -21.25
CA VAL A 675 11.47 21.17 -21.01
C VAL A 675 11.16 22.08 -19.82
N LEU A 676 10.23 23.02 -20.01
CA LEU A 676 9.71 23.85 -18.92
C LEU A 676 8.72 23.06 -18.03
N PRO A 677 8.52 23.42 -16.74
CA PRO A 677 7.60 22.72 -15.86
C PRO A 677 6.19 22.52 -16.43
N ASP A 678 5.61 23.56 -17.06
CA ASP A 678 4.27 23.49 -17.66
C ASP A 678 4.18 22.57 -18.88
N GLU A 679 5.31 22.35 -19.56
CA GLU A 679 5.41 21.52 -20.76
C GLU A 679 5.56 20.03 -20.45
N LYS A 680 5.91 19.67 -19.21
CA LYS A 680 6.05 18.26 -18.79
C LYS A 680 4.75 17.47 -18.99
N SER A 681 3.60 18.09 -18.70
CA SER A 681 2.29 17.49 -18.92
C SER A 681 2.00 17.22 -20.42
N ASN A 682 2.44 18.12 -21.30
CA ASN A 682 2.29 17.96 -22.75
C ASN A 682 3.18 16.83 -23.29
N ALA A 683 4.37 16.65 -22.72
CA ALA A 683 5.24 15.51 -23.05
C ALA A 683 4.53 14.19 -22.73
N VAL A 684 3.98 14.03 -21.53
CA VAL A 684 3.17 12.86 -21.14
C VAL A 684 2.01 12.62 -22.12
N LYS A 685 1.24 13.68 -22.42
CA LYS A 685 0.10 13.63 -23.34
C LYS A 685 0.49 13.21 -24.76
N SER A 686 1.69 13.54 -25.21
CA SER A 686 2.18 13.16 -26.53
C SER A 686 2.35 11.64 -26.69
N TYR A 687 2.80 10.94 -25.63
CA TYR A 687 2.90 9.48 -25.61
C TYR A 687 1.53 8.82 -25.49
N GLN A 688 0.65 9.36 -24.64
CA GLN A 688 -0.73 8.88 -24.55
C GLN A 688 -1.46 8.96 -25.90
N LYS A 689 -1.23 10.02 -26.69
CA LYS A 689 -1.78 10.15 -28.05
C LYS A 689 -1.23 9.10 -29.04
N LYS A 690 -0.03 8.57 -28.80
CA LYS A 690 0.53 7.46 -29.60
C LYS A 690 -0.08 6.10 -29.24
N GLY A 691 -0.87 6.04 -28.17
CA GLY A 691 -1.51 4.83 -27.67
C GLY A 691 -0.75 4.16 -26.52
N ASP A 692 0.36 4.75 -26.05
CA ASP A 692 1.13 4.20 -24.94
C ASP A 692 0.38 4.37 -23.62
N PHE A 693 0.43 3.36 -22.75
CA PHE A 693 0.00 3.49 -21.37
C PHE A 693 1.16 4.03 -20.52
N VAL A 694 1.05 5.30 -20.11
CA VAL A 694 2.18 6.08 -19.61
C VAL A 694 2.14 6.20 -18.09
N ALA A 695 3.25 5.86 -17.44
CA ALA A 695 3.50 6.28 -16.07
C ALA A 695 4.50 7.44 -16.02
N MET A 696 4.22 8.43 -15.18
CA MET A 696 5.14 9.53 -14.88
C MET A 696 5.71 9.31 -13.48
N VAL A 697 7.03 9.46 -13.34
CA VAL A 697 7.73 9.31 -12.07
C VAL A 697 8.48 10.60 -11.75
N GLY A 698 8.23 11.19 -10.59
CA GLY A 698 8.86 12.44 -10.16
C GLY A 698 8.90 12.57 -8.64
N ASP A 699 9.61 13.57 -8.14
CA ASP A 699 9.84 13.78 -6.70
C ASP A 699 9.12 15.02 -6.13
N GLY A 700 8.57 15.89 -6.98
CA GLY A 700 8.31 17.28 -6.60
C GLY A 700 6.94 17.87 -6.94
N ILE A 701 6.73 19.08 -6.36
CA ILE A 701 5.65 20.03 -6.66
C ILE A 701 5.64 20.36 -8.16
N ASN A 702 6.82 20.50 -8.77
CA ASN A 702 6.98 20.89 -10.17
C ASN A 702 6.47 19.82 -11.16
N ASP A 703 6.36 18.56 -10.72
CA ASP A 703 5.91 17.45 -11.55
C ASP A 703 4.43 17.10 -11.31
N SER A 704 3.79 17.71 -10.31
CA SER A 704 2.39 17.47 -9.96
C SER A 704 1.44 17.51 -11.19
N PRO A 705 1.53 18.49 -12.10
CA PRO A 705 0.71 18.48 -13.32
C PRO A 705 0.98 17.30 -14.26
N ALA A 706 2.24 16.87 -14.37
CA ALA A 706 2.63 15.73 -15.21
C ALA A 706 2.22 14.39 -14.58
N LEU A 707 2.35 14.27 -13.25
CA LEU A 707 1.89 13.12 -12.47
C LEU A 707 0.37 12.92 -12.61
N ALA A 708 -0.40 14.00 -12.51
CA ALA A 708 -1.86 13.96 -12.65
C ALA A 708 -2.31 13.68 -14.11
N GLN A 709 -1.52 14.07 -15.11
CA GLN A 709 -1.82 13.82 -16.52
C GLN A 709 -1.53 12.36 -16.95
N ALA A 710 -0.63 11.67 -16.26
CA ALA A 710 -0.24 10.29 -16.58
C ALA A 710 -1.39 9.30 -16.34
N ASN A 711 -1.29 8.11 -16.94
CA ASN A 711 -2.23 7.02 -16.62
C ASN A 711 -1.98 6.48 -15.21
N VAL A 712 -0.73 6.55 -14.75
CA VAL A 712 -0.30 6.28 -13.39
C VAL A 712 0.76 7.30 -12.98
N GLY A 713 0.46 8.18 -12.04
CA GLY A 713 1.43 9.06 -11.41
C GLY A 713 2.16 8.37 -10.25
N ILE A 714 3.50 8.37 -10.24
CA ILE A 714 4.32 7.78 -9.18
C ILE A 714 5.21 8.87 -8.56
N ALA A 715 4.99 9.18 -7.28
CA ALA A 715 5.85 10.08 -6.52
C ALA A 715 6.96 9.31 -5.80
N ILE A 716 8.19 9.83 -5.82
CA ILE A 716 9.35 9.25 -5.11
C ILE A 716 9.73 10.07 -3.87
N GLY A 717 10.02 9.37 -2.77
CA GLY A 717 10.51 9.94 -1.52
C GLY A 717 9.40 10.47 -0.62
N SER A 718 9.79 11.21 0.42
CA SER A 718 8.87 11.91 1.34
C SER A 718 8.24 13.14 0.68
N GLY A 719 7.73 12.98 -0.54
CA GLY A 719 7.23 14.06 -1.39
C GLY A 719 6.38 15.03 -0.59
N THR A 720 6.51 16.32 -0.94
CA THR A 720 5.66 17.39 -0.39
C THR A 720 4.19 16.99 -0.44
N ASP A 721 3.35 17.49 0.46
CA ASP A 721 1.93 17.11 0.54
C ASP A 721 1.22 17.22 -0.83
N VAL A 722 1.66 18.15 -1.69
CA VAL A 722 1.19 18.32 -3.09
C VAL A 722 1.51 17.12 -3.99
N ALA A 723 2.71 16.56 -3.89
CA ALA A 723 3.13 15.37 -4.65
C ALA A 723 2.39 14.12 -4.15
N ILE A 724 2.22 14.01 -2.82
CA ILE A 724 1.38 12.98 -2.23
C ILE A 724 -0.04 13.12 -2.75
N GLU A 725 -0.62 14.31 -2.88
CA GLU A 725 -1.99 14.50 -3.38
C GLU A 725 -2.15 14.21 -4.88
N SER A 726 -1.12 14.47 -5.68
CA SER A 726 -1.19 14.39 -7.15
C SER A 726 -0.87 13.01 -7.73
N ALA A 727 -0.12 12.16 -7.00
CA ALA A 727 0.29 10.84 -7.49
C ALA A 727 -0.69 9.72 -7.13
N ASP A 728 -0.75 8.68 -7.95
CA ASP A 728 -1.53 7.45 -7.69
C ASP A 728 -0.79 6.47 -6.76
N ILE A 729 0.54 6.45 -6.88
CA ILE A 729 1.46 5.65 -6.07
C ILE A 729 2.50 6.59 -5.44
N VAL A 730 2.77 6.40 -4.16
CA VAL A 730 3.79 7.14 -3.42
C VAL A 730 4.81 6.14 -2.88
N LEU A 731 6.08 6.34 -3.25
CA LEU A 731 7.20 5.52 -2.80
C LEU A 731 7.88 6.23 -1.63
N ILE A 732 7.84 5.61 -0.45
CA ILE A 732 8.42 6.20 0.77
C ILE A 732 9.93 6.38 0.62
N ARG A 733 10.60 5.41 -0.02
CA ARG A 733 12.03 5.45 -0.26
C ARG A 733 12.35 6.26 -1.50
N SER A 734 13.49 6.94 -1.46
CA SER A 734 14.06 7.62 -2.63
C SER A 734 14.80 6.66 -3.57
N ASP A 735 14.31 5.43 -3.76
CA ASP A 735 14.93 4.42 -4.63
C ASP A 735 14.05 4.11 -5.85
N ILE A 736 14.62 4.27 -7.04
CA ILE A 736 13.98 3.99 -8.32
C ILE A 736 13.63 2.50 -8.52
N LEU A 737 14.30 1.57 -7.81
CA LEU A 737 13.93 0.15 -7.81
C LEU A 737 12.52 -0.10 -7.25
N ASP A 738 11.98 0.81 -6.42
CA ASP A 738 10.64 0.66 -5.90
C ASP A 738 9.56 0.89 -6.96
N VAL A 739 9.85 1.62 -8.03
CA VAL A 739 8.99 1.70 -9.21
C VAL A 739 8.86 0.31 -9.84
N VAL A 740 9.97 -0.41 -9.97
CA VAL A 740 9.99 -1.78 -10.50
C VAL A 740 9.20 -2.72 -9.57
N ASN A 741 9.42 -2.62 -8.26
CA ASN A 741 8.71 -3.44 -7.27
C ASN A 741 7.19 -3.14 -7.29
N ALA A 742 6.77 -1.90 -7.48
CA ALA A 742 5.36 -1.51 -7.59
C ALA A 742 4.70 -2.17 -8.81
N ILE A 743 5.37 -2.18 -9.96
CA ILE A 743 4.86 -2.83 -11.17
C ILE A 743 4.85 -4.35 -11.02
N LYS A 744 5.89 -4.95 -10.43
CA LYS A 744 5.93 -6.39 -10.12
C LYS A 744 4.77 -6.78 -9.19
N LEU A 745 4.50 -5.99 -8.15
CA LEU A 745 3.40 -6.20 -7.20
C LEU A 745 2.04 -6.08 -7.89
N SER A 746 1.85 -5.08 -8.75
CA SER A 746 0.65 -4.92 -9.57
C SER A 746 0.44 -6.12 -10.50
N LYS A 747 1.45 -6.52 -11.28
CA LYS A 747 1.39 -7.71 -12.16
C LYS A 747 1.08 -8.99 -11.38
N ALA A 748 1.68 -9.18 -10.21
CA ALA A 748 1.41 -10.32 -9.34
C ALA A 748 -0.04 -10.31 -8.82
N THR A 749 -0.53 -9.14 -8.41
CA THR A 749 -1.90 -8.98 -7.90
C THR A 749 -2.93 -9.22 -9.00
N ILE A 750 -2.74 -8.67 -10.20
CA ILE A 750 -3.64 -8.91 -11.35
C ILE A 750 -3.63 -10.37 -11.78
N ARG A 751 -2.46 -11.02 -11.79
CA ARG A 751 -2.38 -12.47 -12.04
C ARG A 751 -3.19 -13.26 -11.02
N ASN A 752 -3.09 -12.89 -9.74
CA ASN A 752 -3.86 -13.52 -8.67
C ASN A 752 -5.37 -13.33 -8.86
N ILE A 753 -5.82 -12.11 -9.19
CA ILE A 753 -7.22 -11.81 -9.48
C ILE A 753 -7.72 -12.65 -10.66
N LYS A 754 -6.98 -12.68 -11.78
CA LYS A 754 -7.34 -13.50 -12.95
C LYS A 754 -7.46 -14.99 -12.60
N GLN A 755 -6.56 -15.52 -11.77
CA GLN A 755 -6.66 -16.90 -11.27
C GLN A 755 -7.90 -17.11 -10.39
N ASN A 756 -8.18 -16.19 -9.47
CA ASN A 756 -9.32 -16.29 -8.57
C ASN A 756 -10.65 -16.23 -9.33
N LEU A 757 -10.76 -15.34 -10.32
CA LEU A 757 -11.92 -15.24 -11.21
C LEU A 757 -12.07 -16.51 -12.04
N PHE A 758 -10.98 -17.02 -12.62
CA PHE A 758 -11.00 -18.27 -13.38
C PHE A 758 -11.52 -19.44 -12.52
N TRP A 759 -10.98 -19.63 -11.32
CA TRP A 759 -11.44 -20.70 -10.44
C TRP A 759 -12.89 -20.51 -10.00
N ALA A 760 -13.28 -19.27 -9.64
CA ALA A 760 -14.66 -18.97 -9.29
C ALA A 760 -15.63 -19.40 -10.41
N PHE A 761 -15.35 -19.08 -11.68
CA PHE A 761 -16.21 -19.44 -12.80
C PHE A 761 -16.12 -20.90 -13.24
N ALA A 762 -14.91 -21.48 -13.26
CA ALA A 762 -14.69 -22.83 -13.78
C ALA A 762 -15.54 -23.86 -13.01
N TYR A 763 -15.57 -23.78 -11.69
CA TYR A 763 -16.36 -24.69 -10.86
C TYR A 763 -17.87 -24.55 -11.11
N ASN A 764 -18.40 -23.32 -11.15
CA ASN A 764 -19.84 -23.12 -11.36
C ASN A 764 -20.25 -23.53 -12.78
N THR A 765 -19.47 -23.16 -13.80
CA THR A 765 -19.77 -23.44 -15.21
C THR A 765 -19.77 -24.94 -15.50
N LEU A 766 -18.81 -25.68 -14.94
CA LEU A 766 -18.79 -27.13 -15.05
C LEU A 766 -19.88 -27.80 -14.19
N GLY A 767 -20.17 -27.26 -13.01
CA GLY A 767 -21.13 -27.83 -12.08
C GLY A 767 -22.59 -27.73 -12.52
N ILE A 768 -22.98 -26.65 -13.22
CA ILE A 768 -24.39 -26.41 -13.63
C ILE A 768 -24.93 -27.53 -14.55
N PRO A 769 -24.25 -27.97 -15.62
CA PRO A 769 -24.72 -29.08 -16.45
C PRO A 769 -24.85 -30.41 -15.70
N PHE A 770 -23.94 -30.71 -14.75
CA PHE A 770 -24.04 -31.86 -13.87
C PHE A 770 -25.26 -31.76 -12.94
N ALA A 771 -25.49 -30.58 -12.37
CA ALA A 771 -26.63 -30.31 -11.50
C ALA A 771 -27.97 -30.35 -12.23
N ALA A 772 -28.02 -29.86 -13.47
CA ALA A 772 -29.20 -29.88 -14.32
C ALA A 772 -29.59 -31.31 -14.79
N GLY A 773 -28.75 -32.31 -14.49
CA GLY A 773 -29.01 -33.70 -14.85
C GLY A 773 -28.68 -34.03 -16.31
N VAL A 774 -27.97 -33.16 -17.04
CA VAL A 774 -27.62 -33.40 -18.45
C VAL A 774 -26.84 -34.71 -18.58
N PHE A 775 -25.84 -34.92 -17.74
CA PHE A 775 -25.06 -36.16 -17.74
C PHE A 775 -25.90 -37.38 -17.34
N TYR A 776 -26.83 -37.21 -16.40
CA TYR A 776 -27.74 -38.28 -15.98
C TYR A 776 -28.66 -38.73 -17.13
N ALA A 777 -29.12 -37.81 -17.97
CA ALA A 777 -29.89 -38.13 -19.17
C ALA A 777 -29.12 -39.01 -20.18
N PHE A 778 -27.79 -38.96 -20.17
CA PHE A 778 -26.91 -39.81 -20.99
C PHE A 778 -26.32 -41.00 -20.21
N GLY A 779 -26.90 -41.39 -19.06
CA GLY A 779 -26.47 -42.54 -18.26
C GLY A 779 -25.32 -42.27 -17.28
N GLY A 780 -24.96 -41.00 -17.06
CA GLY A 780 -23.94 -40.56 -16.11
C GLY A 780 -24.46 -40.33 -14.68
N PRO A 781 -23.60 -39.88 -13.76
CA PRO A 781 -23.96 -39.65 -12.35
C PRO A 781 -24.81 -38.39 -12.16
N LYS A 782 -25.69 -38.42 -11.15
CA LYS A 782 -26.46 -37.25 -10.67
C LYS A 782 -25.63 -36.46 -9.67
N LEU A 783 -25.66 -35.13 -9.75
CA LEU A 783 -25.05 -34.28 -8.73
C LEU A 783 -25.97 -34.17 -7.50
N ASP A 784 -25.46 -34.59 -6.36
CA ASP A 784 -26.15 -34.44 -5.09
C ASP A 784 -26.03 -32.98 -4.57
N PRO A 785 -27.13 -32.34 -4.12
CA PRO A 785 -27.09 -30.99 -3.55
C PRO A 785 -26.11 -30.81 -2.38
N MET A 786 -25.85 -31.84 -1.58
CA MET A 786 -24.88 -31.82 -0.49
C MET A 786 -23.44 -31.73 -1.03
N ILE A 787 -23.13 -32.49 -2.09
CA ILE A 787 -21.83 -32.39 -2.78
C ILE A 787 -21.66 -31.00 -3.39
N ALA A 788 -22.73 -30.45 -3.97
CA ALA A 788 -22.71 -29.09 -4.49
C ALA A 788 -22.42 -28.04 -3.39
N ALA A 789 -23.05 -28.17 -2.22
CA ALA A 789 -22.80 -27.30 -1.08
C ALA A 789 -21.35 -27.38 -0.57
N LEU A 790 -20.78 -28.59 -0.49
CA LEU A 790 -19.37 -28.77 -0.12
C LEU A 790 -18.43 -28.16 -1.15
N ALA A 791 -18.63 -28.45 -2.43
CA ALA A 791 -17.79 -27.94 -3.53
C ALA A 791 -17.78 -26.40 -3.56
N MET A 792 -18.95 -25.79 -3.35
CA MET A 792 -19.11 -24.34 -3.27
C MET A 792 -18.33 -23.74 -2.09
N SER A 793 -18.40 -24.35 -0.90
CA SER A 793 -17.62 -23.91 0.27
C SER A 793 -16.11 -24.00 0.01
N LEU A 794 -15.64 -25.09 -0.61
CA LEU A 794 -14.23 -25.28 -0.96
C LEU A 794 -13.74 -24.29 -2.03
N SER A 795 -14.60 -23.92 -3.00
CA SER A 795 -14.28 -22.92 -4.03
C SER A 795 -13.92 -21.58 -3.40
N SER A 796 -14.76 -21.07 -2.48
CA SER A 796 -14.50 -19.82 -1.76
C SER A 796 -13.19 -19.86 -0.96
N VAL A 797 -12.92 -20.98 -0.29
CA VAL A 797 -11.67 -21.16 0.47
C VAL A 797 -10.46 -21.20 -0.46
N SER A 798 -10.55 -21.87 -1.61
CA SER A 798 -9.45 -21.96 -2.58
C SER A 798 -9.05 -20.58 -3.12
N VAL A 799 -10.03 -19.72 -3.41
CA VAL A 799 -9.82 -18.33 -3.84
C VAL A 799 -9.13 -17.51 -2.75
N LEU A 800 -9.59 -17.61 -1.50
CA LEU A 800 -8.99 -16.87 -0.39
C LEU A 800 -7.55 -17.34 -0.09
N LEU A 801 -7.29 -18.65 -0.14
CA LEU A 801 -5.95 -19.21 0.03
C LEU A 801 -5.02 -18.79 -1.12
N ASN A 802 -5.53 -18.75 -2.36
CA ASN A 802 -4.75 -18.25 -3.48
C ASN A 802 -4.42 -16.76 -3.31
N ALA A 803 -5.37 -15.92 -2.87
CA ALA A 803 -5.12 -14.52 -2.56
C ALA A 803 -4.05 -14.34 -1.46
N LEU A 804 -4.06 -15.18 -0.43
CA LEU A 804 -3.04 -15.17 0.62
C LEU A 804 -1.62 -15.47 0.14
N ARG A 805 -1.44 -16.08 -1.04
CA ARG A 805 -0.09 -16.29 -1.62
C ARG A 805 0.64 -14.98 -1.89
N LEU A 806 -0.09 -13.88 -2.11
CA LEU A 806 0.50 -12.55 -2.28
C LEU A 806 1.26 -12.07 -1.02
N LYS A 807 0.97 -12.62 0.16
CA LYS A 807 1.74 -12.30 1.38
C LYS A 807 3.22 -12.71 1.29
N PHE A 808 3.53 -13.71 0.46
CA PHE A 808 4.88 -14.18 0.23
C PHE A 808 5.62 -13.40 -0.86
N PHE A 809 4.98 -12.38 -1.44
CA PHE A 809 5.68 -11.44 -2.31
C PHE A 809 6.84 -10.81 -1.55
N LYS A 810 8.02 -10.81 -2.15
CA LYS A 810 9.22 -10.16 -1.62
C LYS A 810 9.62 -9.08 -2.62
N ALA A 811 9.66 -7.83 -2.16
CA ALA A 811 10.35 -6.79 -2.90
C ALA A 811 11.85 -7.16 -2.97
N GLU A 812 12.46 -6.94 -4.13
CA GLU A 812 13.90 -7.14 -4.26
C GLU A 812 14.63 -5.95 -3.63
N ASN A 813 14.85 -6.02 -2.31
CA ASN A 813 15.70 -5.07 -1.60
C ASN A 813 17.16 -5.50 -1.79
N TYR A 814 17.83 -4.94 -2.79
CA TYR A 814 19.24 -5.23 -3.02
C TYR A 814 20.13 -4.41 -2.09
N LYS A 815 20.90 -5.10 -1.24
CA LYS A 815 21.95 -4.48 -0.43
C LYS A 815 23.12 -4.12 -1.34
N PHE A 816 23.40 -2.82 -1.48
CA PHE A 816 24.67 -2.38 -2.03
C PHE A 816 25.78 -2.62 -1.01
N ARG A 817 26.71 -3.52 -1.32
CA ARG A 817 28.04 -3.51 -0.67
C ARG A 817 28.75 -2.27 -1.19
N LYS A 818 28.86 -1.20 -0.38
CA LYS A 818 29.78 -0.09 -0.65
C LYS A 818 31.16 -0.71 -0.95
N LYS A 819 31.56 -0.73 -2.22
CA LYS A 819 32.97 -0.87 -2.57
C LYS A 819 33.59 0.48 -2.29
N THR A 820 33.97 0.73 -1.04
CA THR A 820 34.97 1.76 -0.77
C THR A 820 36.21 1.37 -1.57
N LYS A 821 36.48 2.08 -2.66
CA LYS A 821 37.83 2.10 -3.24
C LYS A 821 38.73 2.58 -2.10
N LYS A 822 39.51 1.68 -1.51
CA LYS A 822 40.60 2.03 -0.61
C LYS A 822 41.53 2.95 -1.40
N TYR A 823 41.47 4.25 -1.11
CA TYR A 823 42.54 5.18 -1.47
C TYR A 823 43.77 4.78 -0.65
N LYS A 824 44.91 4.58 -1.33
CA LYS A 824 46.21 4.36 -0.70
C LYS A 824 46.59 5.61 0.08
N GLY A 825 46.26 5.66 1.37
CA GLY A 825 46.58 6.82 2.21
C GLY A 825 46.38 6.64 3.72
N SER A 826 45.96 5.46 4.21
CA SER A 826 45.86 5.20 5.65
C SER A 826 46.04 3.70 5.95
N GLU A 827 47.27 3.21 5.90
CA GLU A 827 47.62 1.91 6.48
C GLU A 827 48.63 2.17 7.59
N ASN A 828 48.21 1.94 8.84
CA ASN A 828 49.12 1.58 9.92
C ASN A 828 48.46 0.66 10.97
N PHE A 829 47.28 0.11 10.71
CA PHE A 829 46.63 -0.85 11.61
C PHE A 829 46.40 -2.17 10.88
N MET A 830 46.92 -3.26 11.44
CA MET A 830 46.72 -4.62 10.92
C MET A 830 45.53 -5.26 11.63
N GLU A 831 44.53 -5.71 10.87
CA GLU A 831 43.47 -6.56 11.40
C GLU A 831 43.93 -8.03 11.40
N LYS A 832 43.81 -8.69 12.55
CA LYS A 832 44.13 -10.10 12.73
C LYS A 832 42.99 -10.85 13.40
N GLU A 833 42.84 -12.11 13.05
CA GLU A 833 41.84 -13.03 13.59
C GLU A 833 42.54 -14.27 14.17
N LEU A 834 42.17 -14.64 15.39
CA LEU A 834 42.64 -15.84 16.09
C LEU A 834 41.45 -16.69 16.50
N LYS A 835 41.64 -18.01 16.58
CA LYS A 835 40.60 -18.93 17.03
C LYS A 835 40.87 -19.37 18.46
N VAL A 836 39.93 -19.08 19.36
CA VAL A 836 40.01 -19.40 20.78
C VAL A 836 39.09 -20.57 21.12
N LYS A 837 39.67 -21.62 21.69
CA LYS A 837 38.96 -22.82 22.17
C LYS A 837 38.66 -22.68 23.66
N GLY A 838 37.51 -23.23 24.08
CA GLY A 838 37.11 -23.32 25.49
C GLY A 838 36.18 -22.20 26.01
N MET A 839 35.75 -21.25 25.16
CA MET A 839 34.71 -20.29 25.53
C MET A 839 33.32 -20.94 25.45
N SER A 840 32.57 -20.91 26.55
CA SER A 840 31.23 -21.55 26.63
C SER A 840 30.10 -20.61 27.05
N CYS A 841 30.41 -19.37 27.44
CA CYS A 841 29.42 -18.37 27.81
C CYS A 841 29.91 -16.93 27.57
N GLU A 842 29.01 -15.94 27.67
CA GLU A 842 29.31 -14.51 27.53
C GLU A 842 30.31 -13.97 28.57
N HIS A 843 30.40 -14.61 29.75
CA HIS A 843 31.46 -14.28 30.72
C HIS A 843 32.85 -14.67 30.22
N CYS A 844 32.98 -15.75 29.44
CA CYS A 844 34.22 -16.14 28.78
C CYS A 844 34.62 -15.11 27.72
N VAL A 845 33.65 -14.68 26.90
CA VAL A 845 33.82 -13.64 25.86
C VAL A 845 34.37 -12.36 26.48
N LYS A 846 33.74 -11.89 27.56
CA LYS A 846 34.19 -10.67 28.26
C LYS A 846 35.60 -10.81 28.82
N ARG A 847 35.94 -11.96 29.42
CA ARG A 847 37.28 -12.23 29.98
C ARG A 847 38.36 -12.23 28.90
N VAL A 848 38.11 -12.88 27.76
CA VAL A 848 39.03 -12.91 26.61
C VAL A 848 39.16 -11.53 25.99
N LYS A 849 38.03 -10.82 25.79
CA LYS A 849 38.03 -9.45 25.24
C LYS A 849 38.86 -8.50 26.09
N THR A 850 38.64 -8.47 27.41
CA THR A 850 39.40 -7.61 28.32
C THR A 850 40.89 -7.95 28.36
N ALA A 851 41.26 -9.24 28.23
CA ALA A 851 42.66 -9.64 28.17
C ALA A 851 43.37 -9.11 26.92
N VAL A 852 42.71 -9.14 25.76
CA VAL A 852 43.28 -8.65 24.49
C VAL A 852 43.25 -7.11 24.40
N GLU A 853 42.23 -6.46 24.97
CA GLU A 853 42.18 -4.99 25.07
C GLU A 853 43.26 -4.40 26.00
N SER A 854 43.83 -5.21 26.90
CA SER A 854 44.90 -4.77 27.80
C SER A 854 46.29 -4.68 27.17
N ILE A 855 46.43 -5.06 25.89
CA ILE A 855 47.70 -5.07 25.17
C ILE A 855 47.94 -3.71 24.53
N ASP A 856 49.14 -3.16 24.75
CA ASP A 856 49.53 -1.86 24.22
C ASP A 856 49.60 -1.88 22.69
N GLY A 857 48.98 -0.89 22.04
CA GLY A 857 48.85 -0.82 20.58
C GLY A 857 47.67 -1.59 19.97
N VAL A 858 46.77 -2.20 20.75
CA VAL A 858 45.50 -2.78 20.26
C VAL A 858 44.38 -1.74 20.32
N SER A 859 43.75 -1.44 19.18
CA SER A 859 42.76 -0.36 19.03
C SER A 859 41.30 -0.85 19.06
N SER A 860 41.04 -2.10 18.69
CA SER A 860 39.69 -2.68 18.71
C SER A 860 39.75 -4.19 18.87
N VAL A 861 38.87 -4.75 19.71
CA VAL A 861 38.73 -6.21 19.91
C VAL A 861 37.26 -6.61 19.83
N SER A 862 36.98 -7.63 19.03
CA SER A 862 35.67 -8.31 18.98
C SER A 862 35.87 -9.81 19.18
N VAL A 863 35.01 -10.42 19.99
CA VAL A 863 35.06 -11.84 20.33
C VAL A 863 33.69 -12.43 20.04
N ASP A 864 33.63 -13.46 19.21
CA ASP A 864 32.39 -14.14 18.80
C ASP A 864 32.32 -15.53 19.45
N LEU A 865 31.29 -15.74 20.27
CA LEU A 865 31.11 -16.98 21.05
C LEU A 865 30.78 -18.19 20.17
N ASN A 866 30.05 -17.99 19.06
CA ASN A 866 29.56 -19.09 18.22
C ASN A 866 30.67 -19.67 17.34
N SER A 867 31.58 -18.82 16.87
CA SER A 867 32.70 -19.20 16.01
C SER A 867 34.00 -19.43 16.78
N GLY A 868 34.08 -18.93 18.02
CA GLY A 868 35.31 -18.89 18.82
C GLY A 868 36.34 -17.90 18.29
N ALA A 869 35.95 -16.97 17.40
CA ALA A 869 36.88 -16.04 16.76
C ALA A 869 37.13 -14.80 17.62
N VAL A 870 38.40 -14.42 17.77
CA VAL A 870 38.84 -13.14 18.34
C VAL A 870 39.47 -12.32 17.22
N LYS A 871 38.83 -11.21 16.85
CA LYS A 871 39.33 -10.26 15.87
C LYS A 871 39.83 -9.02 16.57
N TYR A 872 41.04 -8.59 16.25
CA TYR A 872 41.63 -7.38 16.79
C TYR A 872 42.37 -6.56 15.74
N SER A 873 42.46 -5.27 15.98
CA SER A 873 43.26 -4.32 15.18
C SER A 873 44.40 -3.80 16.04
N ALA A 874 45.62 -3.82 15.52
CA ALA A 874 46.80 -3.34 16.24
C ALA A 874 47.75 -2.53 15.35
N GLU A 875 48.45 -1.56 15.96
CA GLU A 875 49.46 -0.71 15.30
C GLU A 875 50.74 -1.48 14.93
N LYS A 876 51.00 -2.61 15.60
CA LYS A 876 52.16 -3.49 15.41
C LYS A 876 51.74 -4.95 15.50
N ASP A 877 52.59 -5.85 15.03
CA ASP A 877 52.33 -7.29 15.11
C ASP A 877 52.51 -7.82 16.55
N VAL A 878 51.41 -7.86 17.30
CA VAL A 878 51.35 -8.32 18.69
C VAL A 878 50.79 -9.74 18.84
N ILE A 879 50.79 -10.55 17.77
CA ILE A 879 50.08 -11.84 17.76
C ILE A 879 50.53 -12.81 18.88
N LYS A 880 51.82 -12.79 19.24
CA LYS A 880 52.36 -13.64 20.30
C LYS A 880 51.88 -13.21 21.69
N GLU A 881 51.87 -11.90 21.95
CA GLU A 881 51.38 -11.32 23.21
C GLU A 881 49.86 -11.55 23.37
N VAL A 882 49.12 -11.48 22.27
CA VAL A 882 47.69 -11.78 22.25
C VAL A 882 47.43 -13.25 22.62
N ILE A 883 48.16 -14.18 22.01
CA ILE A 883 48.04 -15.62 22.34
C ILE A 883 48.41 -15.88 23.81
N GLU A 884 49.45 -15.23 24.32
CA GLU A 884 49.89 -15.37 25.72
C GLU A 884 48.84 -14.83 26.71
N LYS A 885 48.27 -13.65 26.45
CA LYS A 885 47.19 -13.07 27.27
C LYS A 885 45.92 -13.90 27.27
N ILE A 886 45.59 -14.52 26.14
CA ILE A 886 44.43 -15.43 26.06
C ILE A 886 44.70 -16.70 26.88
N LYS A 887 45.94 -17.21 26.89
CA LYS A 887 46.37 -18.33 27.75
C LYS A 887 46.33 -17.97 29.23
N GLU A 888 46.81 -16.79 29.62
CA GLU A 888 46.68 -16.28 31.00
C GLU A 888 45.21 -16.14 31.45
N ALA A 889 44.32 -15.80 30.52
CA ALA A 889 42.88 -15.76 30.77
C ALA A 889 42.23 -17.16 30.92
N GLY A 890 42.98 -18.23 30.66
CA GLY A 890 42.57 -19.62 30.82
C GLY A 890 42.06 -20.31 29.55
N TYR A 891 42.39 -19.79 28.36
CA TYR A 891 41.89 -20.31 27.08
C TYR A 891 43.03 -20.61 26.09
N GLU A 892 42.82 -21.55 25.18
CA GLU A 892 43.78 -21.86 24.12
C GLU A 892 43.46 -21.03 22.86
N ALA A 893 44.48 -20.41 22.25
CA ALA A 893 44.36 -19.64 21.01
C ALA A 893 45.29 -20.19 19.93
N GLU A 894 44.77 -20.34 18.71
CA GLU A 894 45.48 -20.78 17.48
C GLU A 894 45.35 -19.75 16.35
#